data_AF-A0A847T7N5-F1
#
_entry.id   AF-A0A847T7N5-F1
#
_cell.length_a   1.000
_cell.length_b   1.000
_cell.length_c   1.000
_cell.angle_alpha   90.00
_cell.angle_beta   90.00
_cell.angle_gamma   90.00
#
_symmetry.space_group_name_H-M   'P 1'
#
loop_
_entity.id
_entity.type
_entity.pdbx_description
1 polymer ?
#
loop_
_entity_poly.entity_id
_entity_poly.type
_entity_poly.pdbx_seq_one_letter_code
_entity_poly.pdbx_strand_id
1 'polypeptide(L)'
;MWLKIVFDEEEFSKWPKNNVYPNVSISFEKTAPISNDNKTFRISPLFPLAKEINITSIGNTSIHFFEFQNSYRILGLIEKRGTKELISSTYFSIGLASVILITDDTKIISEFEDIISNKAIGSEIWKIENGKIQSIAYPIDKGELPTGEINNFPNYDCLQLTERAIIDEFIVTINLLNAKLQRQMPSEVDKINKLIQNVVILISELVYITELTGSIPPSLSEYSQAHLQDKRLNLLIRHQNLDRIIQINSALSYVSTQAFSGSIPILERRSLIRRNSLLGIGSAILALNNIARFIEHCFSRVEFSDVIINLMKIAPGLSGTEDLPNYDSNQWIKSSITALANSQKNEEPYFKLPYFSGRLGFRETEYSIAAAIQSITSGASLEWSLMTVTHEMLHGHVRKLISAIFYGDDSRNVDQLRIDFFNRFINKYNKRLSDEKLIDSIRAVIFIYCCRTLTHGSLSAKVDEKSNKLALKIPKDSNELWNILENENRNINEIFVHILDLNYFYASRLSVYIPLIWCSWVAVPHINSDLRQYILRSLLTIASTMKGECYPRFYQSVDKLKELLNQYTDTKLNSPVIISVLKILDDETILKTQYFHSFNASLIIVDLVTQIFISNGVRSAIFNDEFVKWEEIDNQEEASEKTFKYNIPEGFNDEKILSPVSYLLDKMIKELTGGTTLDDLERETSLQFLALNSNT
;
A
#
# COMPACT_ATOMS: atom_id res chain seq x y z
N MET A 1 15.38 24.13 -1.70
CA MET A 1 15.22 25.30 -2.61
C MET A 1 13.83 25.22 -3.23
N TRP A 2 13.20 26.33 -3.61
CA TRP A 2 11.88 26.35 -4.24
C TRP A 2 11.94 27.06 -5.58
N LEU A 3 11.43 26.41 -6.63
CA LEU A 3 11.13 27.08 -7.90
C LEU A 3 9.72 27.63 -7.83
N LYS A 4 9.58 28.93 -8.11
CA LYS A 4 8.31 29.66 -8.07
C LYS A 4 8.06 30.33 -9.39
N ILE A 5 6.82 30.23 -9.88
CA ILE A 5 6.31 31.07 -10.95
C ILE A 5 5.15 31.92 -10.46
N VAL A 6 5.09 33.17 -10.90
CA VAL A 6 4.03 34.13 -10.57
C VAL A 6 3.49 34.75 -11.85
N PHE A 7 2.17 34.69 -12.03
CA PHE A 7 1.50 35.19 -13.21
C PHE A 7 0.11 35.74 -12.86
N ASP A 8 -0.41 36.60 -13.73
CA ASP A 8 -1.80 37.04 -13.70
C ASP A 8 -2.65 36.02 -14.48
N GLU A 9 -3.78 35.56 -13.93
CA GLU A 9 -4.60 34.52 -14.58
C GLU A 9 -5.24 34.99 -15.88
N GLU A 10 -5.70 36.24 -15.95
CA GLU A 10 -6.31 36.80 -17.16
C GLU A 10 -5.26 36.94 -18.26
N GLU A 11 -4.06 37.39 -17.89
CA GLU A 11 -2.96 37.52 -18.84
C GLU A 11 -2.38 36.16 -19.27
N PHE A 12 -2.31 35.20 -18.34
CA PHE A 12 -1.80 33.85 -18.60
C PHE A 12 -2.72 33.06 -19.55
N SER A 13 -4.03 33.25 -19.47
CA SER A 13 -4.99 32.64 -20.42
C SER A 13 -4.75 33.08 -21.88
N LYS A 14 -4.06 34.21 -22.08
CA LYS A 14 -3.72 34.79 -23.40
C LYS A 14 -2.30 34.41 -23.85
N TRP A 15 -1.55 33.68 -23.03
CA TRP A 15 -0.22 33.18 -23.36
C TRP A 15 -0.31 31.96 -24.31
N PRO A 16 0.57 31.81 -25.32
CA PRO A 16 1.74 32.65 -25.65
C PRO A 16 1.45 33.85 -26.57
N LYS A 17 0.20 34.05 -27.01
CA LYS A 17 -0.14 34.96 -28.11
C LYS A 17 0.09 36.45 -27.83
N ASN A 18 0.12 36.89 -26.56
CA ASN A 18 0.17 38.31 -26.18
C ASN A 18 1.48 38.80 -25.51
N ASN A 19 2.61 38.09 -25.64
CA ASN A 19 3.90 38.48 -25.02
C ASN A 19 3.83 38.74 -23.49
N VAL A 20 2.90 38.08 -22.80
CA VAL A 20 2.83 38.12 -21.32
C VAL A 20 3.72 37.02 -20.78
N TYR A 21 4.76 37.38 -20.06
CA TYR A 21 5.76 36.44 -19.59
C TYR A 21 5.63 36.20 -18.08
N PRO A 22 5.37 34.96 -17.63
CA PRO A 22 5.38 34.61 -16.21
C PRO A 22 6.70 35.00 -15.56
N ASN A 23 6.64 35.53 -14.34
CA ASN A 23 7.84 35.77 -13.54
C ASN A 23 8.28 34.46 -12.90
N VAL A 24 9.57 34.16 -12.96
CA VAL A 24 10.22 33.01 -12.34
C VAL A 24 11.15 33.50 -11.26
N SER A 25 11.12 32.86 -10.10
CA SER A 25 12.05 33.12 -9.02
C SER A 25 12.44 31.82 -8.31
N ILE A 26 13.58 31.87 -7.63
CA ILE A 26 13.99 30.85 -6.67
C ILE A 26 13.88 31.43 -5.27
N SER A 27 13.40 30.63 -4.32
CA SER A 27 13.49 30.91 -2.88
C SER A 27 14.31 29.83 -2.19
N PHE A 28 15.13 30.25 -1.22
CA PHE A 28 15.92 29.36 -0.36
C PHE A 28 15.30 29.22 1.05
N GLU A 29 14.04 29.63 1.21
CA GLU A 29 13.31 29.47 2.45
C GLU A 29 13.09 27.99 2.80
N LYS A 30 13.06 27.70 4.11
CA LYS A 30 12.70 26.37 4.62
C LYS A 30 11.24 26.03 4.35
N THR A 31 10.37 27.05 4.28
CA THR A 31 8.94 26.92 4.03
C THR A 31 8.59 27.27 2.59
N ALA A 32 7.44 26.79 2.12
CA ALA A 32 6.92 27.14 0.82
C ALA A 32 6.76 28.68 0.69
N PRO A 33 7.29 29.31 -0.38
CA PRO A 33 7.30 30.76 -0.54
C PRO A 33 5.93 31.29 -0.99
N ILE A 34 5.00 31.38 -0.05
CA ILE A 34 3.66 31.94 -0.25
C ILE A 34 3.79 33.47 -0.34
N SER A 35 3.45 34.07 -1.49
CA SER A 35 3.42 35.54 -1.63
C SER A 35 2.10 36.10 -1.11
N ASN A 36 2.15 37.29 -0.52
CA ASN A 36 0.98 38.12 -0.17
C ASN A 36 0.39 38.87 -1.39
N ASP A 37 0.92 38.63 -2.59
CA ASP A 37 0.47 39.31 -3.80
C ASP A 37 -0.87 38.75 -4.27
N ASN A 38 -1.75 39.60 -4.80
CA ASN A 38 -3.01 39.22 -5.47
C ASN A 38 -2.81 38.41 -6.77
N LYS A 39 -1.63 37.82 -6.98
CA LYS A 39 -1.24 37.10 -8.19
C LYS A 39 -1.28 35.60 -7.95
N THR A 40 -1.65 34.85 -8.99
CA THR A 40 -1.58 33.39 -8.97
C THR A 40 -0.13 32.94 -9.05
N PHE A 41 0.19 31.87 -8.30
CA PHE A 41 1.52 31.27 -8.31
C PHE A 41 1.47 29.75 -8.37
N ARG A 42 2.55 29.15 -8.87
CA ARG A 42 2.84 27.72 -8.75
C ARG A 42 4.24 27.54 -8.19
N ILE A 43 4.43 26.51 -7.38
CA ILE A 43 5.70 26.22 -6.71
C ILE A 43 6.03 24.74 -6.76
N SER A 44 7.31 24.41 -6.70
CA SER A 44 7.79 23.07 -6.38
C SER A 44 9.15 23.12 -5.68
N PRO A 45 9.41 22.20 -4.74
CA PRO A 45 10.73 22.04 -4.16
C PRO A 45 11.69 21.52 -5.23
N LEU A 46 12.90 22.04 -5.20
CA LEU A 46 14.05 21.59 -5.97
C LEU A 46 15.19 21.28 -5.02
N PHE A 47 15.87 20.18 -5.30
CA PHE A 47 16.99 19.69 -4.52
C PHE A 47 18.25 19.71 -5.37
N PRO A 48 19.35 20.33 -4.91
CA PRO A 48 20.59 20.33 -5.66
C PRO A 48 21.20 18.92 -5.66
N LEU A 49 21.82 18.55 -6.77
CA LEU A 49 22.63 17.34 -6.85
C LEU A 49 23.90 17.49 -6.00
N ALA A 50 24.60 18.63 -6.12
CA ALA A 50 25.74 18.99 -5.28
C ALA A 50 25.32 19.48 -3.88
N LYS A 51 26.22 19.35 -2.90
CA LYS A 51 26.08 20.02 -1.59
C LYS A 51 26.24 21.55 -1.69
N GLU A 52 27.14 21.99 -2.55
CA GLU A 52 27.39 23.41 -2.83
C GLU A 52 26.51 23.88 -3.99
N ILE A 53 25.77 24.97 -3.79
CA ILE A 53 24.84 25.51 -4.79
C ILE A 53 25.46 26.76 -5.41
N ASN A 54 25.54 26.79 -6.75
CA ASN A 54 26.12 27.94 -7.48
C ASN A 54 25.11 29.06 -7.78
N ILE A 55 23.82 28.81 -7.60
CA ILE A 55 22.76 29.77 -7.91
C ILE A 55 22.27 30.45 -6.63
N THR A 56 22.20 31.78 -6.68
CA THR A 56 21.61 32.62 -5.62
C THR A 56 20.36 33.37 -6.07
N SER A 57 20.16 33.53 -7.39
CA SER A 57 18.97 34.14 -8.00
C SER A 57 18.82 33.72 -9.47
N ILE A 58 17.60 33.85 -10.01
CA ILE A 58 17.34 33.69 -11.45
C ILE A 58 17.27 35.08 -12.09
N GLY A 59 18.31 35.45 -12.84
CA GLY A 59 18.35 36.70 -13.63
C GLY A 59 18.17 36.44 -15.12
N ASN A 60 19.29 36.23 -15.82
CA ASN A 60 19.35 35.84 -17.23
C ASN A 60 19.98 34.45 -17.30
N THR A 61 19.20 33.43 -17.66
CA THR A 61 19.67 32.03 -17.74
C THR A 61 18.65 31.18 -18.50
N SER A 62 18.91 29.88 -18.64
CA SER A 62 17.91 28.93 -19.12
C SER A 62 17.65 27.85 -18.07
N ILE A 63 16.39 27.43 -17.95
CA ILE A 63 16.01 26.24 -17.17
C ILE A 63 15.60 25.16 -18.15
N HIS A 64 16.27 24.02 -18.06
CA HIS A 64 15.99 22.85 -18.87
C HIS A 64 15.37 21.78 -17.98
N PHE A 65 14.20 21.31 -18.37
CA PHE A 65 13.46 20.27 -17.70
C PHE A 65 13.51 19.00 -18.53
N PHE A 66 13.91 17.90 -17.90
CA PHE A 66 14.04 16.61 -18.56
C PHE A 66 13.21 15.55 -17.87
N GLU A 67 12.53 14.75 -18.69
CA GLU A 67 11.80 13.56 -18.29
C GLU A 67 12.57 12.32 -18.76
N PHE A 68 12.83 11.40 -17.82
CA PHE A 68 13.51 10.14 -18.08
C PHE A 68 12.70 9.00 -17.51
N GLN A 69 12.83 7.81 -18.10
CA GLN A 69 12.27 6.58 -17.53
C GLN A 69 12.87 6.28 -16.14
N ASN A 70 14.18 6.53 -16.00
CA ASN A 70 14.93 6.24 -14.79
C ASN A 70 15.85 7.41 -14.43
N SER A 71 15.26 8.41 -13.79
CA SER A 71 15.96 9.64 -13.41
C SER A 71 17.02 9.43 -12.34
N TYR A 72 16.85 8.44 -11.46
CA TYR A 72 17.84 8.10 -10.44
C TYR A 72 19.17 7.68 -11.07
N ARG A 73 19.10 6.81 -12.08
CA ARG A 73 20.26 6.41 -12.87
C ARG A 73 20.94 7.60 -13.56
N ILE A 74 20.16 8.48 -14.18
CA ILE A 74 20.71 9.65 -14.89
C ILE A 74 21.45 10.58 -13.93
N LEU A 75 20.86 10.86 -12.76
CA LEU A 75 21.51 11.66 -11.72
C LEU A 75 22.80 11.00 -11.23
N GLY A 76 22.85 9.67 -11.12
CA GLY A 76 24.07 8.92 -10.77
C GLY A 76 25.15 8.97 -11.83
N LEU A 77 24.77 9.00 -13.12
CA LEU A 77 25.74 9.20 -14.22
C LEU A 77 26.34 10.61 -14.19
N ILE A 78 25.52 11.63 -13.93
CA ILE A 78 25.96 13.02 -13.81
C ILE A 78 26.88 13.17 -12.59
N GLU A 79 26.51 12.60 -11.44
CA GLU A 79 27.33 12.65 -10.21
C GLU A 79 28.70 11.99 -10.40
N LYS A 80 28.79 10.91 -11.18
CA LYS A 80 30.03 10.14 -11.39
C LYS A 80 30.92 10.67 -12.52
N ARG A 81 30.33 11.25 -13.57
CA ARG A 81 31.05 11.62 -14.81
C ARG A 81 31.09 13.12 -15.07
N GLY A 82 30.19 13.87 -14.44
CA GLY A 82 30.05 15.30 -14.65
C GLY A 82 31.17 16.10 -14.00
N THR A 83 31.47 17.24 -14.60
CA THR A 83 32.29 18.30 -14.02
C THR A 83 31.61 18.89 -12.77
N LYS A 84 32.38 19.58 -11.92
CA LYS A 84 31.81 20.23 -10.73
C LYS A 84 30.76 21.26 -11.12
N GLU A 85 30.97 21.94 -12.23
CA GLU A 85 30.09 22.92 -12.84
C GLU A 85 28.76 22.27 -13.26
N LEU A 86 28.80 21.13 -13.96
CA LEU A 86 27.58 20.41 -14.31
C LEU A 86 26.80 19.92 -13.08
N ILE A 87 27.48 19.32 -12.12
CA ILE A 87 26.83 18.77 -10.91
C ILE A 87 26.18 19.90 -10.09
N SER A 88 26.84 21.05 -9.96
CA SER A 88 26.32 22.21 -9.22
C SER A 88 25.21 22.98 -9.93
N SER A 89 25.08 22.83 -11.26
CA SER A 89 23.97 23.33 -12.06
C SER A 89 22.79 22.34 -12.19
N THR A 90 22.94 21.11 -11.67
CA THR A 90 21.93 20.06 -11.76
C THR A 90 21.10 19.96 -10.48
N TYR A 91 19.78 19.88 -10.65
CA TYR A 91 18.79 19.77 -9.60
C TYR A 91 17.82 18.63 -9.90
N PHE A 92 17.11 18.18 -8.88
CA PHE A 92 16.07 17.19 -9.02
C PHE A 92 14.78 17.53 -8.28
N SER A 93 13.69 16.93 -8.73
CA SER A 93 12.36 17.00 -8.13
C SER A 93 11.66 15.64 -8.21
N ILE A 94 10.47 15.54 -7.60
CA ILE A 94 9.62 14.34 -7.65
C ILE A 94 8.56 14.39 -8.75
N GLY A 95 8.60 15.38 -9.64
CA GLY A 95 7.76 15.44 -10.86
C GLY A 95 8.16 14.38 -11.89
N LEU A 96 7.45 14.29 -13.03
CA LEU A 96 7.94 13.49 -14.17
C LEU A 96 9.15 14.18 -14.83
N ALA A 97 9.10 15.51 -14.92
CA ALA A 97 10.26 16.35 -15.25
C ALA A 97 11.19 16.46 -14.01
N SER A 98 11.76 15.33 -13.60
CA SER A 98 12.48 15.19 -12.34
C SER A 98 13.93 15.63 -12.39
N VAL A 99 14.54 15.78 -13.58
CA VAL A 99 15.93 16.27 -13.72
C VAL A 99 15.88 17.67 -14.31
N ILE A 100 16.48 18.63 -13.62
CA ILE A 100 16.44 20.05 -13.96
C ILE A 100 17.87 20.57 -14.07
N LEU A 101 18.23 21.16 -15.21
CA LEU A 101 19.51 21.83 -15.42
C LEU A 101 19.26 23.33 -15.50
N ILE A 102 19.95 24.12 -14.68
CA ILE A 102 19.85 25.58 -14.70
C ILE A 102 21.18 26.16 -15.14
N THR A 103 21.27 26.52 -16.43
CA THR A 103 22.45 27.11 -17.06
C THR A 103 22.14 27.63 -18.45
N ASP A 104 22.87 28.66 -18.87
CA ASP A 104 22.99 29.12 -20.25
C ASP A 104 24.34 28.78 -20.89
N ASP A 105 25.26 28.14 -20.14
CA ASP A 105 26.55 27.70 -20.67
C ASP A 105 26.39 26.48 -21.59
N THR A 106 26.59 26.73 -22.87
CA THR A 106 26.58 25.71 -23.94
C THR A 106 27.53 24.54 -23.70
N LYS A 107 28.64 24.73 -22.97
CA LYS A 107 29.57 23.64 -22.66
C LYS A 107 28.97 22.68 -21.65
N ILE A 108 28.33 23.20 -20.61
CA ILE A 108 27.64 22.40 -19.59
C ILE A 108 26.48 21.64 -20.22
N ILE A 109 25.73 22.29 -21.13
CA ILE A 109 24.63 21.65 -21.87
C ILE A 109 25.16 20.52 -22.74
N SER A 110 26.21 20.75 -23.53
CA SER A 110 26.83 19.71 -24.37
C SER A 110 27.35 18.54 -23.53
N GLU A 111 27.99 18.83 -22.40
CA GLU A 111 28.46 17.80 -21.47
C GLU A 111 27.31 16.95 -20.90
N PHE A 112 26.22 17.61 -20.50
CA PHE A 112 25.01 16.93 -20.04
C PHE A 112 24.45 16.01 -21.13
N GLU A 113 24.28 16.52 -22.35
CA GLU A 113 23.78 15.77 -23.51
C GLU A 113 24.65 14.56 -23.84
N ASP A 114 25.98 14.71 -23.78
CA ASP A 114 26.94 13.62 -23.96
C ASP A 114 26.75 12.51 -22.91
N ILE A 115 26.60 12.90 -21.62
CA ILE A 115 26.42 11.95 -20.52
C ILE A 115 25.09 11.20 -20.63
N ILE A 116 23.99 11.88 -20.99
CA ILE A 116 22.67 11.25 -21.07
C ILE A 116 22.44 10.48 -22.37
N SER A 117 23.19 10.77 -23.44
CA SER A 117 23.15 10.08 -24.73
C SER A 117 21.72 9.91 -25.30
N ASN A 118 20.94 11.00 -25.36
CA ASN A 118 19.56 11.04 -25.90
C ASN A 118 18.53 10.12 -25.20
N LYS A 119 18.74 9.77 -23.93
CA LYS A 119 17.78 8.95 -23.16
C LYS A 119 16.52 9.69 -22.68
N ALA A 120 16.44 11.00 -22.89
CA ALA A 120 15.30 11.80 -22.44
C ALA A 120 14.04 11.45 -23.23
N ILE A 121 12.94 11.15 -22.53
CA ILE A 121 11.63 10.90 -23.13
C ILE A 121 11.01 12.22 -23.56
N GLY A 122 11.32 13.32 -22.86
CA GLY A 122 10.90 14.66 -23.24
C GLY A 122 11.76 15.72 -22.59
N SER A 123 11.74 16.90 -23.21
CA SER A 123 12.47 18.08 -22.72
C SER A 123 11.66 19.35 -22.93
N GLU A 124 11.74 20.26 -21.96
CA GLU A 124 11.19 21.62 -22.07
C GLU A 124 12.26 22.62 -21.62
N ILE A 125 12.50 23.66 -22.41
CA ILE A 125 13.51 24.69 -22.11
C ILE A 125 12.83 26.02 -21.95
N TRP A 126 13.06 26.67 -20.81
CA TRP A 126 12.63 28.04 -20.54
C TRP A 126 13.81 28.98 -20.66
N LYS A 127 13.76 29.92 -21.60
CA LYS A 127 14.72 31.02 -21.65
C LYS A 127 14.23 32.14 -20.73
N ILE A 128 15.04 32.54 -19.76
CA ILE A 128 14.69 33.54 -18.76
C ILE A 128 15.52 34.79 -18.94
N GLU A 129 14.86 35.94 -19.02
CA GLU A 129 15.51 37.26 -19.03
C GLU A 129 14.83 38.17 -18.00
N ASN A 130 15.63 38.79 -17.13
CA ASN A 130 15.18 39.61 -16.01
C ASN A 130 14.11 38.90 -15.14
N GLY A 131 14.30 37.60 -14.88
CA GLY A 131 13.37 36.79 -14.10
C GLY A 131 12.02 36.52 -14.78
N LYS A 132 11.90 36.68 -16.11
CA LYS A 132 10.68 36.38 -16.87
C LYS A 132 10.93 35.33 -17.95
N ILE A 133 9.99 34.40 -18.14
CA ILE A 133 10.06 33.39 -19.21
C ILE A 133 9.85 34.06 -20.56
N GLN A 134 10.90 34.26 -21.37
CA GLN A 134 10.78 34.90 -22.69
C GLN A 134 10.30 33.92 -23.77
N SER A 135 10.72 32.66 -23.68
CA SER A 135 10.33 31.63 -24.64
C SER A 135 10.38 30.25 -24.02
N ILE A 136 9.55 29.36 -24.57
CA ILE A 136 9.51 27.93 -24.22
C ILE A 136 9.76 27.14 -25.50
N ALA A 137 10.72 26.21 -25.44
CA ALA A 137 11.03 25.30 -26.52
C ALA A 137 10.83 23.85 -26.08
N TYR A 138 10.48 22.98 -27.02
CA TYR A 138 10.33 21.54 -26.83
C TYR A 138 11.27 20.79 -27.79
N PRO A 139 12.58 20.71 -27.49
CA PRO A 139 13.57 20.12 -28.39
C PRO A 139 13.28 18.67 -28.77
N ILE A 140 12.76 17.91 -27.80
CA ILE A 140 12.33 16.53 -27.97
C ILE A 140 10.81 16.53 -28.06
N ASP A 141 10.30 16.51 -29.29
CA ASP A 141 8.89 16.26 -29.54
C ASP A 141 8.58 14.78 -29.32
N LYS A 142 7.57 14.47 -28.52
CA LYS A 142 7.24 13.07 -28.20
C LYS A 142 6.31 12.43 -29.25
N GLY A 143 6.14 13.07 -30.41
CA GLY A 143 5.23 12.63 -31.47
C GLY A 143 3.75 12.84 -31.12
N GLU A 144 2.88 12.51 -32.09
CA GLU A 144 1.43 12.55 -31.88
C GLU A 144 1.01 11.55 -30.78
N LEU A 145 0.03 11.95 -29.97
CA LEU A 145 -0.56 11.05 -28.98
C LEU A 145 -1.14 9.84 -29.71
N PRO A 146 -0.77 8.60 -29.34
CA PRO A 146 -1.35 7.45 -30.00
C PRO A 146 -2.86 7.47 -29.78
N THR A 147 -3.61 7.39 -30.88
CA THR A 147 -5.06 7.24 -30.85
C THR A 147 -5.38 5.77 -30.60
N GLY A 148 -5.20 5.32 -29.35
CA GLY A 148 -5.71 4.02 -28.95
C GLY A 148 -7.24 4.08 -28.91
N GLU A 149 -7.91 3.33 -29.80
CA GLU A 149 -9.34 3.03 -29.63
C GLU A 149 -9.50 2.27 -28.30
N ILE A 150 -10.23 2.86 -27.36
CA ILE A 150 -10.60 2.19 -26.12
C ILE A 150 -11.78 1.27 -26.44
N ASN A 151 -11.74 0.08 -25.83
CA ASN A 151 -12.69 -1.02 -26.02
C ASN A 151 -14.16 -0.59 -26.17
N ASN A 152 -14.93 -1.34 -26.96
CA ASN A 152 -16.38 -1.18 -27.05
C ASN A 152 -17.04 -1.44 -25.68
N PHE A 153 -17.57 -0.40 -25.06
CA PHE A 153 -18.44 -0.52 -23.89
C PHE A 153 -19.81 -1.08 -24.31
N PRO A 154 -20.49 -1.87 -23.46
CA PRO A 154 -21.88 -2.29 -23.72
C PRO A 154 -22.79 -1.08 -23.90
N ASN A 155 -23.87 -1.20 -24.67
CA ASN A 155 -24.89 -0.14 -24.68
C ASN A 155 -25.59 -0.11 -23.30
N TYR A 156 -25.52 1.03 -22.62
CA TYR A 156 -26.10 1.26 -21.29
C TYR A 156 -27.20 2.34 -21.28
N ASP A 157 -27.82 2.62 -22.44
CA ASP A 157 -28.89 3.61 -22.59
C ASP A 157 -30.13 3.29 -21.73
N CYS A 158 -30.35 2.01 -21.43
CA CYS A 158 -31.44 1.52 -20.59
C CYS A 158 -31.34 1.94 -19.11
N LEU A 159 -30.14 2.37 -18.66
CA LEU A 159 -29.89 2.74 -17.27
C LEU A 159 -30.45 4.13 -16.93
N GLN A 160 -30.63 4.39 -15.64
CA GLN A 160 -31.08 5.70 -15.15
C GLN A 160 -30.00 6.76 -15.38
N LEU A 161 -30.41 8.03 -15.49
CA LEU A 161 -29.50 9.15 -15.75
C LEU A 161 -28.30 9.20 -14.78
N THR A 162 -28.55 8.96 -13.49
CA THR A 162 -27.50 8.98 -12.46
C THR A 162 -26.45 7.88 -12.67
N GLU A 163 -26.85 6.73 -13.19
CA GLU A 163 -25.98 5.58 -13.43
C GLU A 163 -25.19 5.76 -14.70
N ARG A 164 -25.86 6.25 -15.76
CA ARG A 164 -25.18 6.64 -16.99
C ARG A 164 -24.12 7.70 -16.72
N ALA A 165 -24.43 8.73 -15.91
CA ALA A 165 -23.46 9.75 -15.54
C ALA A 165 -22.21 9.18 -14.83
N ILE A 166 -22.36 8.16 -13.98
CA ILE A 166 -21.23 7.47 -13.33
C ILE A 166 -20.36 6.75 -14.37
N ILE A 167 -20.99 6.08 -15.35
CA ILE A 167 -20.30 5.36 -16.42
C ILE A 167 -19.63 6.35 -17.40
N ASP A 168 -20.32 7.42 -17.78
CA ASP A 168 -19.81 8.47 -18.66
C ASP A 168 -18.55 9.10 -18.07
N GLU A 169 -18.54 9.39 -16.77
CA GLU A 169 -17.35 9.93 -16.07
C GLU A 169 -16.16 8.96 -16.14
N PHE A 170 -16.40 7.65 -16.02
CA PHE A 170 -15.36 6.63 -16.19
C PHE A 170 -14.77 6.65 -17.60
N ILE A 171 -15.65 6.62 -18.61
CA ILE A 171 -15.25 6.56 -20.03
C ILE A 171 -14.47 7.82 -20.42
N VAL A 172 -14.96 9.00 -20.05
CA VAL A 172 -14.27 10.28 -20.30
C VAL A 172 -12.91 10.29 -19.60
N THR A 173 -12.84 9.86 -18.34
CA THR A 173 -11.58 9.81 -17.59
C THR A 173 -10.55 8.90 -18.25
N ILE A 174 -10.94 7.69 -18.63
CA ILE A 174 -10.04 6.72 -19.27
C ILE A 174 -9.60 7.20 -20.66
N ASN A 175 -10.48 7.79 -21.45
CA ASN A 175 -10.14 8.40 -22.75
C ASN A 175 -9.06 9.48 -22.60
N LEU A 176 -9.19 10.37 -21.60
CA LEU A 176 -8.21 11.41 -21.32
C LEU A 176 -6.89 10.86 -20.75
N LEU A 177 -6.96 9.75 -20.03
CA LEU A 177 -5.84 9.13 -19.34
C LEU A 177 -4.98 8.28 -20.27
N ASN A 178 -5.60 7.50 -21.17
CA ASN A 178 -4.92 6.50 -22.00
C ASN A 178 -3.80 7.11 -22.86
N ALA A 179 -4.07 8.24 -23.50
CA ALA A 179 -3.09 8.95 -24.31
C ALA A 179 -1.84 9.39 -23.51
N LYS A 180 -2.03 9.76 -22.23
CA LYS A 180 -0.94 10.14 -21.34
C LYS A 180 -0.19 8.92 -20.81
N LEU A 181 -0.91 7.87 -20.42
CA LEU A 181 -0.32 6.62 -19.97
C LEU A 181 0.60 6.02 -21.01
N GLN A 182 0.13 5.90 -22.27
CA GLN A 182 0.94 5.34 -23.34
C GLN A 182 2.24 6.11 -23.57
N ARG A 183 2.19 7.44 -23.38
CA ARG A 183 3.33 8.34 -23.61
C ARG A 183 4.31 8.40 -22.45
N GLN A 184 3.83 8.36 -21.21
CA GLN A 184 4.60 8.68 -20.01
C GLN A 184 4.80 7.50 -19.07
N MET A 185 3.91 6.51 -19.12
CA MET A 185 3.92 5.32 -18.25
C MET A 185 3.48 4.06 -19.03
N PRO A 186 4.16 3.71 -20.14
CA PRO A 186 3.71 2.64 -21.04
C PRO A 186 3.57 1.28 -20.34
N SER A 187 4.37 1.02 -19.30
CA SER A 187 4.31 -0.21 -18.51
C SER A 187 2.99 -0.40 -17.75
N GLU A 188 2.20 0.66 -17.52
CA GLU A 188 0.92 0.58 -16.81
C GLU A 188 -0.28 0.39 -17.76
N VAL A 189 -0.10 0.48 -19.07
CA VAL A 189 -1.19 0.42 -20.06
C VAL A 189 -1.96 -0.89 -19.98
N ASP A 190 -1.28 -2.03 -19.99
CA ASP A 190 -1.93 -3.36 -19.92
C ASP A 190 -2.75 -3.53 -18.64
N LYS A 191 -2.30 -2.93 -17.55
CA LYS A 191 -2.94 -3.05 -16.25
C LYS A 191 -4.21 -2.20 -16.18
N ILE A 192 -4.17 -1.00 -16.77
CA ILE A 192 -5.35 -0.16 -16.94
C ILE A 192 -6.35 -0.81 -17.91
N ASN A 193 -5.88 -1.50 -18.95
CA ASN A 193 -6.76 -2.30 -19.82
C ASN A 193 -7.50 -3.39 -19.06
N LYS A 194 -6.85 -4.10 -18.13
CA LYS A 194 -7.52 -5.07 -17.25
C LYS A 194 -8.59 -4.43 -16.37
N LEU A 195 -8.33 -3.24 -15.83
CA LEU A 195 -9.33 -2.47 -15.07
C LEU A 195 -10.53 -2.09 -15.95
N ILE A 196 -10.30 -1.66 -17.19
CA ILE A 196 -11.37 -1.36 -18.16
C ILE A 196 -12.22 -2.60 -18.39
N GLN A 197 -11.63 -3.78 -18.57
CA GLN A 197 -12.37 -5.04 -18.74
C GLN A 197 -13.23 -5.36 -17.51
N ASN A 198 -12.72 -5.13 -16.30
CA ASN A 198 -13.52 -5.31 -15.08
C ASN A 198 -14.72 -4.36 -15.04
N VAL A 199 -14.55 -3.08 -15.43
CA VAL A 199 -15.67 -2.13 -15.48
C VAL A 199 -16.68 -2.50 -16.57
N VAL A 200 -16.23 -3.03 -17.72
CA VAL A 200 -17.11 -3.57 -18.76
C VAL A 200 -18.00 -4.70 -18.22
N ILE A 201 -17.45 -5.58 -17.37
CA ILE A 201 -18.23 -6.62 -16.69
C ILE A 201 -19.29 -5.99 -15.78
N LEU A 202 -18.92 -5.02 -14.93
CA LEU A 202 -19.86 -4.34 -14.03
C LEU A 202 -21.00 -3.63 -14.79
N ILE A 203 -20.68 -2.99 -15.92
CA ILE A 203 -21.69 -2.34 -16.79
C ILE A 203 -22.62 -3.41 -17.39
N SER A 204 -22.06 -4.52 -17.88
CA SER A 204 -22.85 -5.62 -18.45
C SER A 204 -23.82 -6.21 -17.43
N GLU A 205 -23.40 -6.34 -16.17
CA GLU A 205 -24.26 -6.75 -15.06
C GLU A 205 -25.37 -5.73 -14.79
N LEU A 206 -25.05 -4.43 -14.73
CA LEU A 206 -26.04 -3.36 -14.51
C LEU A 206 -27.11 -3.33 -15.61
N VAL A 207 -26.71 -3.50 -16.87
CA VAL A 207 -27.61 -3.59 -18.02
C VAL A 207 -28.49 -4.83 -17.87
N TYR A 208 -27.89 -5.99 -17.61
CA TYR A 208 -28.63 -7.24 -17.46
C TYR A 208 -29.65 -7.20 -16.32
N ILE A 209 -29.28 -6.72 -15.12
CA ILE A 209 -30.22 -6.68 -13.98
C ILE A 209 -31.33 -5.63 -14.18
N THR A 210 -31.16 -4.68 -15.10
CA THR A 210 -32.16 -3.67 -15.43
C THR A 210 -33.18 -4.19 -16.45
N GLU A 211 -32.72 -4.87 -17.51
CA GLU A 211 -33.59 -5.36 -18.59
C GLU A 211 -34.05 -6.81 -18.39
N LEU A 212 -33.25 -7.63 -17.71
CA LEU A 212 -33.41 -9.08 -17.54
C LEU A 212 -33.57 -9.84 -18.87
N THR A 213 -32.91 -9.33 -19.91
CA THR A 213 -32.89 -9.87 -21.28
C THR A 213 -31.50 -10.41 -21.64
N GLY A 214 -31.45 -11.42 -22.50
CA GLY A 214 -30.20 -12.04 -22.95
C GLY A 214 -29.67 -13.13 -22.00
N SER A 215 -28.41 -13.50 -22.19
CA SER A 215 -27.72 -14.47 -21.32
C SER A 215 -27.25 -13.81 -20.03
N ILE A 216 -27.44 -14.49 -18.90
CA ILE A 216 -26.89 -14.06 -17.60
C ILE A 216 -25.37 -13.86 -17.76
N PRO A 217 -24.81 -12.69 -17.41
CA PRO A 217 -23.37 -12.46 -17.41
C PRO A 217 -22.64 -13.55 -16.61
N PRO A 218 -21.48 -14.05 -17.07
CA PRO A 218 -20.77 -15.14 -16.38
C PRO A 218 -20.49 -14.86 -14.91
N SER A 219 -20.26 -13.59 -14.54
CA SER A 219 -20.04 -13.15 -13.16
C SER A 219 -21.27 -13.22 -12.26
N LEU A 220 -22.47 -13.37 -12.82
CA LEU A 220 -23.73 -13.57 -12.09
C LEU A 220 -24.24 -15.01 -12.19
N SER A 221 -23.44 -15.95 -12.68
CA SER A 221 -23.87 -17.33 -12.93
C SER A 221 -24.32 -18.10 -11.68
N GLU A 222 -23.93 -17.62 -10.49
CA GLU A 222 -24.39 -18.18 -9.20
C GLU A 222 -25.88 -17.92 -8.93
N TYR A 223 -26.47 -16.92 -9.60
CA TYR A 223 -27.87 -16.56 -9.43
C TYR A 223 -28.74 -17.17 -10.53
N SER A 224 -29.82 -17.83 -10.14
CA SER A 224 -30.87 -18.19 -11.07
C SER A 224 -31.60 -16.93 -11.58
N GLN A 225 -32.24 -17.01 -12.75
CA GLN A 225 -33.06 -15.90 -13.26
C GLN A 225 -34.16 -15.49 -12.27
N ALA A 226 -34.71 -16.44 -11.51
CA ALA A 226 -35.69 -16.16 -10.46
C ALA A 226 -35.08 -15.38 -9.27
N HIS A 227 -33.83 -15.66 -8.89
CA HIS A 227 -33.13 -14.86 -7.87
C HIS A 227 -32.92 -13.42 -8.35
N LEU A 228 -32.48 -13.23 -9.59
CA LEU A 228 -32.21 -11.88 -10.15
C LEU A 228 -33.49 -11.05 -10.37
N GLN A 229 -34.66 -11.70 -10.43
CA GLN A 229 -35.96 -11.04 -10.40
C GLN A 229 -36.38 -10.59 -8.99
N ASP A 230 -35.76 -11.09 -7.92
CA ASP A 230 -35.99 -10.59 -6.57
C ASP A 230 -35.51 -9.14 -6.45
N LYS A 231 -36.44 -8.24 -6.09
CA LYS A 231 -36.17 -6.80 -6.06
C LYS A 231 -35.06 -6.42 -5.08
N ARG A 232 -34.92 -7.14 -3.96
CA ARG A 232 -33.95 -6.80 -2.92
C ARG A 232 -32.55 -7.21 -3.36
N LEU A 233 -32.39 -8.42 -3.88
CA LEU A 233 -31.11 -8.90 -4.40
C LEU A 233 -30.68 -8.06 -5.61
N ASN A 234 -31.60 -7.78 -6.54
CA ASN A 234 -31.34 -6.93 -7.69
C ASN A 234 -30.81 -5.54 -7.26
N LEU A 235 -31.47 -4.91 -6.30
CA LEU A 235 -31.04 -3.60 -5.77
C LEU A 235 -29.68 -3.68 -5.08
N LEU A 236 -29.39 -4.77 -4.37
CA LEU A 236 -28.10 -4.99 -3.72
C LEU A 236 -26.95 -5.08 -4.75
N ILE A 237 -27.10 -5.93 -5.77
CA ILE A 237 -26.10 -6.09 -6.85
C ILE A 237 -25.91 -4.76 -7.57
N ARG A 238 -27.02 -4.08 -7.89
CA ARG A 238 -27.00 -2.75 -8.53
C ARG A 238 -26.19 -1.74 -7.72
N HIS A 239 -26.45 -1.63 -6.41
CA HIS A 239 -25.71 -0.71 -5.55
C HIS A 239 -24.24 -1.08 -5.41
N GLN A 240 -23.91 -2.37 -5.30
CA GLN A 240 -22.53 -2.85 -5.22
C GLN A 240 -21.73 -2.49 -6.49
N ASN A 241 -22.31 -2.73 -7.67
CA ASN A 241 -21.64 -2.44 -8.94
C ASN A 241 -21.44 -0.93 -9.14
N LEU A 242 -22.45 -0.12 -8.82
CA LEU A 242 -22.31 1.33 -8.87
C LEU A 242 -21.26 1.84 -7.88
N ASP A 243 -21.24 1.35 -6.65
CA ASP A 243 -20.24 1.73 -5.65
C ASP A 243 -18.81 1.39 -6.12
N ARG A 244 -18.61 0.21 -6.72
CA ARG A 244 -17.31 -0.17 -7.31
C ARG A 244 -16.87 0.79 -8.42
N ILE A 245 -17.76 1.15 -9.35
CA ILE A 245 -17.43 2.10 -10.43
C ILE A 245 -17.13 3.49 -9.84
N ILE A 246 -17.89 3.96 -8.84
CA ILE A 246 -17.64 5.23 -8.14
C ILE A 246 -16.26 5.23 -7.47
N GLN A 247 -15.89 4.14 -6.79
CA GLN A 247 -14.57 4.01 -6.16
C GLN A 247 -13.45 4.05 -7.21
N ILE A 248 -13.64 3.37 -8.35
CA ILE A 248 -12.69 3.39 -9.48
C ILE A 248 -12.54 4.81 -10.05
N ASN A 249 -13.65 5.51 -10.33
CA ASN A 249 -13.63 6.90 -10.82
C ASN A 249 -12.89 7.83 -9.85
N SER A 250 -13.15 7.68 -8.55
CA SER A 250 -12.50 8.47 -7.52
C SER A 250 -10.99 8.24 -7.53
N ALA A 251 -10.55 6.99 -7.58
CA ALA A 251 -9.13 6.63 -7.62
C ALA A 251 -8.45 7.10 -8.93
N LEU A 252 -9.09 6.90 -10.09
CA LEU A 252 -8.56 7.32 -11.39
C LEU A 252 -8.40 8.83 -11.49
N SER A 253 -9.33 9.60 -10.92
CA SER A 253 -9.21 11.07 -10.87
C SER A 253 -7.95 11.52 -10.12
N TYR A 254 -7.64 10.86 -9.00
CA TYR A 254 -6.40 11.10 -8.26
C TYR A 254 -5.17 10.66 -9.05
N VAL A 255 -5.16 9.43 -9.58
CA VAL A 255 -4.02 8.89 -10.34
C VAL A 255 -3.72 9.77 -11.55
N SER A 256 -4.72 10.09 -12.36
CA SER A 256 -4.59 10.93 -13.56
C SER A 256 -4.00 12.29 -13.23
N THR A 257 -4.47 12.94 -12.17
CA THR A 257 -4.00 14.27 -11.81
C THR A 257 -2.62 14.23 -11.16
N GLN A 258 -2.36 13.28 -10.25
CA GLN A 258 -1.11 13.21 -9.51
C GLN A 258 0.06 12.71 -10.36
N ALA A 259 -0.18 11.76 -11.28
CA ALA A 259 0.84 11.20 -12.15
C ALA A 259 1.32 12.21 -13.19
N PHE A 260 0.40 13.00 -13.76
CA PHE A 260 0.67 13.75 -15.00
C PHE A 260 0.60 15.28 -14.87
N SER A 261 0.22 15.83 -13.72
CA SER A 261 0.37 17.27 -13.50
C SER A 261 1.85 17.65 -13.44
N GLY A 262 2.21 18.79 -14.07
CA GLY A 262 3.61 19.23 -14.16
C GLY A 262 4.50 18.39 -15.09
N SER A 263 3.91 17.47 -15.86
CA SER A 263 4.59 16.80 -16.97
C SER A 263 4.72 17.74 -18.17
N ILE A 264 5.69 17.52 -19.04
CA ILE A 264 5.88 18.34 -20.25
C ILE A 264 4.66 18.21 -21.19
N PRO A 265 3.99 19.32 -21.59
CA PRO A 265 4.27 20.71 -21.25
C PRO A 265 3.92 21.13 -19.80
N ILE A 266 4.91 21.61 -19.04
CA ILE A 266 4.84 21.80 -17.57
C ILE A 266 3.70 22.74 -17.16
N LEU A 267 3.50 23.81 -17.93
CA LEU A 267 2.52 24.83 -17.58
C LEU A 267 1.08 24.47 -17.93
N GLU A 268 0.86 23.43 -18.75
CA GLU A 268 -0.47 23.02 -19.23
C GLU A 268 -1.41 22.65 -18.08
N ARG A 269 -0.93 21.87 -17.10
CA ARG A 269 -1.77 21.38 -16.00
C ARG A 269 -1.15 21.64 -14.63
N ARG A 270 -1.95 22.26 -13.77
CA ARG A 270 -1.60 22.49 -12.36
C ARG A 270 -1.82 21.22 -11.54
N SER A 271 -0.89 20.91 -10.64
CA SER A 271 -1.08 19.85 -9.64
C SER A 271 -2.02 20.28 -8.51
N LEU A 272 -2.86 19.35 -8.05
CA LEU A 272 -3.72 19.53 -6.88
C LEU A 272 -2.92 19.60 -5.57
N ILE A 273 -1.72 19.02 -5.56
CA ILE A 273 -0.81 19.07 -4.41
C ILE A 273 -0.11 20.42 -4.41
N ARG A 274 -0.61 21.37 -3.62
CA ARG A 274 -0.24 22.79 -3.70
C ARG A 274 1.26 23.06 -3.55
N ARG A 275 1.95 22.32 -2.67
CA ARG A 275 3.41 22.39 -2.50
C ARG A 275 4.20 21.96 -3.74
N ASN A 276 3.60 21.12 -4.58
CA ASN A 276 4.15 20.61 -5.83
C ASN A 276 3.29 21.08 -7.03
N SER A 277 2.71 22.28 -6.94
CA SER A 277 1.75 22.78 -7.92
C SER A 277 2.34 23.04 -9.31
N LEU A 278 3.67 23.19 -9.40
CA LEU A 278 4.40 23.43 -10.64
C LEU A 278 4.83 22.13 -11.35
N LEU A 279 5.69 21.32 -10.72
CA LEU A 279 6.29 20.12 -11.32
C LEU A 279 5.53 18.83 -10.98
N GLY A 280 4.52 18.89 -10.11
CA GLY A 280 3.73 17.72 -9.71
C GLY A 280 4.53 16.71 -8.90
N ILE A 281 4.00 15.47 -8.85
CA ILE A 281 4.56 14.38 -8.04
C ILE A 281 4.65 13.05 -8.80
N GLY A 282 4.74 13.11 -10.14
CA GLY A 282 4.65 11.91 -10.98
C GLY A 282 5.69 10.82 -10.67
N SER A 283 6.92 11.19 -10.31
CA SER A 283 7.93 10.21 -9.88
C SER A 283 7.58 9.55 -8.55
N ALA A 284 6.90 10.25 -7.64
CA ALA A 284 6.41 9.64 -6.39
C ALA A 284 5.25 8.66 -6.65
N ILE A 285 4.39 8.95 -7.64
CA ILE A 285 3.34 8.00 -8.07
C ILE A 285 3.94 6.77 -8.73
N LEU A 286 4.97 6.93 -9.57
CA LEU A 286 5.71 5.81 -10.15
C LEU A 286 6.32 4.91 -9.07
N ALA A 287 6.92 5.49 -8.05
CA ALA A 287 7.51 4.74 -6.94
C ALA A 287 6.44 3.96 -6.15
N LEU A 288 5.30 4.59 -5.88
CA LEU A 288 4.18 3.93 -5.21
C LEU A 288 3.59 2.80 -6.07
N ASN A 289 3.49 2.99 -7.38
CA ASN A 289 3.15 1.92 -8.32
C ASN A 289 4.16 0.77 -8.21
N ASN A 290 5.45 1.03 -8.27
CA ASN A 290 6.48 -0.01 -8.23
C ASN A 290 6.42 -0.82 -6.92
N ILE A 291 6.15 -0.18 -5.77
CA ILE A 291 5.92 -0.88 -4.50
C ILE A 291 4.68 -1.80 -4.60
N ALA A 292 3.55 -1.26 -5.06
CA ALA A 292 2.31 -2.03 -5.16
C ALA A 292 2.45 -3.22 -6.14
N ARG A 293 3.02 -3.00 -7.33
CA ARG A 293 3.27 -4.05 -8.32
C ARG A 293 4.22 -5.11 -7.81
N PHE A 294 5.27 -4.71 -7.09
CA PHE A 294 6.19 -5.66 -6.48
C PHE A 294 5.48 -6.58 -5.48
N ILE A 295 4.64 -6.01 -4.62
CA ILE A 295 3.87 -6.79 -3.63
C ILE A 295 2.88 -7.71 -4.35
N GLU A 296 2.09 -7.19 -5.29
CA GLU A 296 1.14 -7.98 -6.09
C GLU A 296 1.83 -9.16 -6.79
N HIS A 297 3.01 -8.93 -7.38
CA HIS A 297 3.81 -9.98 -8.02
C HIS A 297 4.38 -11.01 -7.04
N CYS A 298 4.78 -10.59 -5.83
CA CYS A 298 5.25 -11.53 -4.80
C CYS A 298 4.13 -12.47 -4.36
N PHE A 299 2.93 -11.94 -4.14
CA PHE A 299 1.76 -12.72 -3.74
C PHE A 299 1.23 -13.60 -4.87
N SER A 300 1.37 -13.17 -6.14
CA SER A 300 0.91 -13.95 -7.29
C SER A 300 1.69 -15.25 -7.50
N ARG A 301 2.83 -15.46 -6.82
CA ARG A 301 3.61 -16.70 -6.88
C ARG A 301 2.92 -17.90 -6.21
N VAL A 302 1.83 -17.66 -5.50
CA VAL A 302 1.05 -18.69 -4.81
C VAL A 302 -0.42 -18.44 -5.08
N GLU A 303 -1.11 -19.44 -5.63
CA GLU A 303 -2.56 -19.40 -5.84
C GLU A 303 -3.29 -19.72 -4.53
N PHE A 304 -3.29 -18.77 -3.59
CA PHE A 304 -3.87 -18.96 -2.26
C PHE A 304 -5.33 -19.43 -2.32
N SER A 305 -6.12 -18.85 -3.22
CA SER A 305 -7.53 -19.19 -3.40
C SER A 305 -7.69 -20.65 -3.86
N ASP A 306 -6.89 -21.09 -4.84
CA ASP A 306 -6.92 -22.47 -5.35
C ASP A 306 -6.50 -23.47 -4.26
N VAL A 307 -5.43 -23.17 -3.52
CA VAL A 307 -4.98 -24.02 -2.40
C VAL A 307 -6.10 -24.18 -1.37
N ILE A 308 -6.78 -23.11 -0.99
CA ILE A 308 -7.86 -23.15 0.00
C ILE A 308 -9.11 -23.86 -0.56
N ILE A 309 -9.52 -23.52 -1.78
CA ILE A 309 -10.77 -23.98 -2.37
C ILE A 309 -10.66 -25.44 -2.84
N ASN A 310 -9.52 -25.86 -3.38
CA ASN A 310 -9.39 -27.16 -4.01
C ASN A 310 -8.54 -28.13 -3.16
N LEU A 311 -7.40 -27.70 -2.63
CA LEU A 311 -6.48 -28.60 -1.93
C LEU A 311 -6.88 -28.82 -0.46
N MET A 312 -7.25 -27.76 0.27
CA MET A 312 -7.67 -27.90 1.68
C MET A 312 -9.01 -28.64 1.84
N LYS A 313 -9.84 -28.72 0.78
CA LYS A 313 -11.07 -29.53 0.79
C LYS A 313 -10.80 -31.03 0.77
N ILE A 314 -9.65 -31.47 0.25
CA ILE A 314 -9.31 -32.90 0.16
C ILE A 314 -8.23 -33.32 1.17
N ALA A 315 -7.44 -32.36 1.67
CA ALA A 315 -6.40 -32.59 2.68
C ALA A 315 -7.00 -33.07 4.02
N PRO A 316 -6.25 -33.88 4.80
CA PRO A 316 -6.68 -34.34 6.12
C PRO A 316 -6.84 -33.16 7.10
N GLY A 317 -7.77 -33.30 8.04
CA GLY A 317 -7.99 -32.34 9.12
C GLY A 317 -6.72 -32.02 9.94
N LEU A 318 -6.72 -30.87 10.61
CA LEU A 318 -5.63 -30.47 11.51
C LEU A 318 -5.57 -31.39 12.73
N SER A 319 -4.43 -32.07 12.89
CA SER A 319 -4.11 -32.80 14.13
C SER A 319 -4.09 -31.86 15.34
N GLY A 320 -4.50 -32.36 16.51
CA GLY A 320 -4.52 -31.56 17.73
C GLY A 320 -5.74 -30.64 17.83
N THR A 321 -6.80 -30.91 17.05
CA THR A 321 -8.09 -30.19 17.11
C THR A 321 -9.27 -31.09 17.51
N GLU A 322 -8.97 -32.29 18.02
CA GLU A 322 -9.95 -33.29 18.42
C GLU A 322 -10.70 -32.89 19.71
N ASP A 323 -10.07 -32.07 20.56
CA ASP A 323 -10.54 -31.66 21.88
C ASP A 323 -10.82 -30.14 21.99
N LEU A 324 -11.20 -29.48 20.87
CA LEU A 324 -11.52 -28.05 20.88
C LEU A 324 -12.54 -27.72 22.00
N PRO A 325 -12.32 -26.62 22.75
CA PRO A 325 -11.44 -25.50 22.45
C PRO A 325 -9.96 -25.71 22.87
N ASN A 326 -9.59 -26.84 23.48
CA ASN A 326 -8.19 -27.16 23.72
C ASN A 326 -7.55 -27.64 22.41
N TYR A 327 -6.33 -27.21 22.13
CA TYR A 327 -5.67 -27.54 20.86
C TYR A 327 -4.16 -27.66 21.02
N ASP A 328 -3.54 -28.39 20.09
CA ASP A 328 -2.09 -28.43 19.89
C ASP A 328 -1.77 -28.06 18.44
N SER A 329 -1.05 -26.95 18.25
CA SER A 329 -0.69 -26.41 16.94
C SER A 329 0.67 -26.91 16.42
N ASN A 330 1.42 -27.70 17.20
CA ASN A 330 2.81 -28.07 16.88
C ASN A 330 2.98 -28.80 15.54
N GLN A 331 1.95 -29.47 15.05
CA GLN A 331 1.98 -30.22 13.80
C GLN A 331 1.28 -29.52 12.62
N TRP A 332 0.66 -28.36 12.85
CA TRP A 332 -0.13 -27.66 11.83
C TRP A 332 0.71 -27.24 10.63
N ILE A 333 2.01 -26.95 10.81
CA ILE A 333 2.92 -26.57 9.72
C ILE A 333 2.98 -27.58 8.57
N LYS A 334 2.71 -28.87 8.84
CA LYS A 334 2.66 -29.93 7.82
C LYS A 334 1.47 -29.78 6.85
N SER A 335 0.46 -29.02 7.26
CA SER A 335 -0.74 -28.68 6.50
C SER A 335 -0.73 -27.22 6.02
N SER A 336 0.42 -26.56 6.06
CA SER A 336 0.57 -25.17 5.64
C SER A 336 0.34 -24.97 4.14
N ILE A 337 0.05 -23.74 3.75
CA ILE A 337 -0.03 -23.35 2.33
C ILE A 337 1.27 -23.68 1.61
N THR A 338 2.41 -23.49 2.26
CA THR A 338 3.72 -23.89 1.71
C THR A 338 3.78 -25.39 1.41
N ALA A 339 3.26 -26.23 2.31
CA ALA A 339 3.28 -27.68 2.15
C ALA A 339 2.29 -28.18 1.07
N LEU A 340 1.20 -27.45 0.85
CA LEU A 340 0.16 -27.85 -0.10
C LEU A 340 0.39 -27.30 -1.52
N ALA A 341 1.05 -26.16 -1.66
CA ALA A 341 1.31 -25.53 -2.95
C ALA A 341 2.37 -26.34 -3.74
N ASN A 342 1.91 -27.29 -4.57
CA ASN A 342 2.77 -28.24 -5.29
C ASN A 342 3.33 -27.75 -6.65
N SER A 343 3.01 -26.54 -7.11
CA SER A 343 3.60 -25.95 -8.31
C SER A 343 3.52 -24.42 -8.31
N GLN A 344 4.57 -23.76 -8.80
CA GLN A 344 4.59 -22.31 -9.09
C GLN A 344 3.72 -22.00 -10.33
N LYS A 345 2.41 -22.18 -10.23
CA LYS A 345 1.51 -21.47 -11.14
C LYS A 345 1.34 -20.06 -10.58
N ASN A 346 1.57 -19.09 -11.44
CA ASN A 346 1.39 -17.70 -11.07
C ASN A 346 -0.08 -17.34 -11.26
N GLU A 347 -0.75 -16.95 -10.20
CA GLU A 347 -2.05 -16.28 -10.30
C GLU A 347 -1.85 -14.99 -11.11
N GLU A 348 -2.87 -14.52 -11.83
CA GLU A 348 -2.79 -13.17 -12.34
C GLU A 348 -2.79 -12.17 -11.16
N PRO A 349 -1.82 -11.24 -11.09
CA PRO A 349 -1.80 -10.26 -10.02
C PRO A 349 -3.05 -9.40 -10.04
N TYR A 350 -3.67 -9.25 -8.87
CA TYR A 350 -4.82 -8.38 -8.72
C TYR A 350 -4.34 -6.93 -8.54
N PHE A 351 -4.50 -6.14 -9.58
CA PHE A 351 -4.00 -4.78 -9.69
C PHE A 351 -4.82 -3.76 -8.85
N LYS A 352 -4.11 -2.94 -8.09
CA LYS A 352 -4.66 -1.74 -7.42
C LYS A 352 -4.16 -0.45 -8.05
N LEU A 353 -5.00 0.59 -8.02
CA LEU A 353 -4.67 1.98 -8.36
C LEU A 353 -4.04 2.71 -7.16
N PRO A 354 -2.73 3.00 -7.18
CA PRO A 354 -2.03 3.64 -6.08
C PRO A 354 -2.05 5.17 -6.20
N TYR A 355 -2.36 5.87 -5.12
CA TYR A 355 -2.35 7.35 -5.10
C TYR A 355 -2.08 7.91 -3.70
N PHE A 356 -1.77 9.21 -3.60
CA PHE A 356 -1.61 9.89 -2.32
C PHE A 356 -2.91 10.58 -1.91
N SER A 357 -3.29 10.45 -0.63
CA SER A 357 -4.52 11.03 -0.08
C SER A 357 -4.25 11.82 1.19
N GLY A 358 -4.71 13.07 1.21
CA GLY A 358 -4.75 13.87 2.44
C GLY A 358 -5.97 13.56 3.33
N ARG A 359 -7.00 12.91 2.79
CA ARG A 359 -8.24 12.60 3.52
C ARG A 359 -8.24 11.18 4.08
N LEU A 360 -7.79 10.22 3.29
CA LEU A 360 -7.86 8.80 3.66
C LEU A 360 -6.64 8.33 4.44
N GLY A 361 -5.50 9.03 4.33
CA GLY A 361 -4.23 8.53 4.86
C GLY A 361 -3.79 7.27 4.11
N PHE A 362 -3.24 6.31 4.86
CA PHE A 362 -3.02 4.96 4.38
C PHE A 362 -4.35 4.19 4.41
N ARG A 363 -4.78 3.67 3.26
CA ARG A 363 -6.02 2.90 3.18
C ARG A 363 -6.06 2.01 1.94
N GLU A 364 -6.37 0.75 2.14
CA GLU A 364 -6.70 -0.16 1.05
C GLU A 364 -8.21 -0.23 0.77
N THR A 365 -8.57 -0.31 -0.51
CA THR A 365 -9.92 -0.67 -1.00
C THR A 365 -9.83 -1.73 -2.09
N GLU A 366 -10.97 -2.24 -2.56
CA GLU A 366 -11.01 -3.29 -3.59
C GLU A 366 -10.13 -2.92 -4.81
N TYR A 367 -10.24 -1.72 -5.38
CA TYR A 367 -9.51 -1.33 -6.59
C TYR A 367 -8.35 -0.37 -6.37
N SER A 368 -8.08 0.05 -5.13
CA SER A 368 -7.11 1.12 -4.89
C SER A 368 -6.31 0.95 -3.60
N ILE A 369 -5.17 1.63 -3.55
CA ILE A 369 -4.31 1.73 -2.37
C ILE A 369 -3.89 3.19 -2.20
N ALA A 370 -4.34 3.81 -1.12
CA ALA A 370 -3.97 5.17 -0.79
C ALA A 370 -2.76 5.18 0.15
N ALA A 371 -1.79 6.05 -0.11
CA ALA A 371 -0.75 6.43 0.83
C ALA A 371 -1.04 7.82 1.41
N ALA A 372 -0.58 8.08 2.64
CA ALA A 372 -0.74 9.40 3.25
C ALA A 372 0.00 10.48 2.46
N ILE A 373 -0.62 11.65 2.24
CA ILE A 373 0.01 12.75 1.49
C ILE A 373 1.31 13.26 2.16
N GLN A 374 1.42 13.09 3.47
CA GLN A 374 2.58 13.43 4.28
C GLN A 374 3.83 12.63 3.86
N SER A 375 3.65 11.41 3.34
CA SER A 375 4.74 10.58 2.83
C SER A 375 5.46 11.20 1.63
N ILE A 376 4.86 12.18 0.95
CA ILE A 376 5.53 12.93 -0.13
C ILE A 376 6.70 13.75 0.40
N THR A 377 6.56 14.32 1.61
CA THR A 377 7.58 15.19 2.21
C THR A 377 8.38 14.49 3.30
N SER A 378 7.84 13.41 3.86
CA SER A 378 8.36 12.75 5.05
C SER A 378 8.36 11.23 4.94
N GLY A 379 8.31 10.68 3.72
CA GLY A 379 8.33 9.24 3.48
C GLY A 379 9.61 8.54 3.94
N ALA A 380 10.70 9.29 4.11
CA ALA A 380 11.94 8.80 4.71
C ALA A 380 11.93 8.81 6.25
N SER A 381 10.88 9.31 6.90
CA SER A 381 10.72 9.29 8.35
C SER A 381 10.00 8.01 8.81
N LEU A 382 10.09 7.72 10.11
CA LEU A 382 9.47 6.51 10.68
C LEU A 382 7.95 6.63 10.75
N GLU A 383 7.43 7.85 10.91
CA GLU A 383 6.01 8.14 11.09
C GLU A 383 5.20 7.97 9.80
N TRP A 384 5.75 8.44 8.68
CA TRP A 384 5.07 8.53 7.38
C TRP A 384 5.69 7.63 6.32
N SER A 385 6.41 6.59 6.74
CA SER A 385 7.07 5.63 5.87
C SER A 385 6.12 5.00 4.85
N LEU A 386 6.62 4.78 3.63
CA LEU A 386 5.90 3.99 2.62
C LEU A 386 5.80 2.51 2.99
N MET A 387 6.56 2.03 3.98
CA MET A 387 6.41 0.66 4.50
C MET A 387 5.00 0.41 5.02
N THR A 388 4.27 1.41 5.51
CA THR A 388 2.87 1.26 5.96
C THR A 388 1.93 0.80 4.82
N VAL A 389 2.29 1.04 3.55
CA VAL A 389 1.53 0.51 2.40
C VAL A 389 1.52 -1.02 2.40
N THR A 390 2.58 -1.67 2.88
CA THR A 390 2.67 -3.14 2.94
C THR A 390 1.60 -3.75 3.85
N HIS A 391 1.37 -3.11 5.02
CA HIS A 391 0.31 -3.45 5.96
C HIS A 391 -1.08 -3.31 5.32
N GLU A 392 -1.34 -2.17 4.67
CA GLU A 392 -2.62 -1.91 4.02
C GLU A 392 -2.92 -2.91 2.89
N MET A 393 -1.92 -3.24 2.08
CA MET A 393 -2.10 -4.24 1.02
C MET A 393 -2.41 -5.64 1.56
N LEU A 394 -1.92 -5.97 2.76
CA LEU A 394 -2.25 -7.23 3.42
C LEU A 394 -3.72 -7.32 3.85
N HIS A 395 -4.39 -6.21 4.19
CA HIS A 395 -5.84 -6.26 4.47
C HIS A 395 -6.61 -6.85 3.28
N GLY A 396 -6.28 -6.43 2.06
CA GLY A 396 -6.86 -6.96 0.83
C GLY A 396 -6.58 -8.46 0.63
N HIS A 397 -5.33 -8.87 0.85
CA HIS A 397 -4.94 -10.28 0.78
C HIS A 397 -5.67 -11.15 1.81
N VAL A 398 -5.72 -10.72 3.07
CA VAL A 398 -6.40 -11.44 4.14
C VAL A 398 -7.91 -11.53 3.90
N ARG A 399 -8.54 -10.48 3.36
CA ARG A 399 -9.96 -10.56 2.95
C ARG A 399 -10.19 -11.65 1.88
N LYS A 400 -9.26 -11.80 0.92
CA LYS A 400 -9.32 -12.91 -0.05
C LYS A 400 -9.18 -14.27 0.62
N LEU A 401 -8.26 -14.43 1.58
CA LEU A 401 -8.10 -15.70 2.33
C LEU A 401 -9.39 -16.05 3.09
N ILE A 402 -9.94 -15.11 3.86
CA ILE A 402 -11.17 -15.31 4.62
C ILE A 402 -12.34 -15.62 3.67
N SER A 403 -12.41 -14.92 2.53
CA SER A 403 -13.41 -15.18 1.49
C SER A 403 -13.28 -16.59 0.92
N ALA A 404 -12.09 -17.05 0.57
CA ALA A 404 -11.86 -18.41 0.09
C ALA A 404 -12.24 -19.46 1.15
N ILE A 405 -12.00 -19.18 2.44
CA ILE A 405 -12.37 -20.08 3.54
C ILE A 405 -13.88 -20.23 3.68
N PHE A 406 -14.66 -19.14 3.62
CA PHE A 406 -16.10 -19.17 3.95
C PHE A 406 -17.04 -19.10 2.74
N TYR A 407 -16.58 -18.61 1.60
CA TYR A 407 -17.41 -18.30 0.43
C TYR A 407 -16.87 -18.88 -0.88
N GLY A 408 -15.69 -19.51 -0.91
CA GLY A 408 -15.10 -20.07 -2.13
C GLY A 408 -15.73 -21.37 -2.65
N ASP A 409 -17.01 -21.62 -2.38
CA ASP A 409 -17.76 -22.75 -2.96
C ASP A 409 -18.94 -22.23 -3.78
N ASP A 410 -18.62 -21.72 -4.97
CA ASP A 410 -19.53 -21.05 -5.90
C ASP A 410 -20.71 -21.95 -6.37
N SER A 411 -20.65 -23.25 -6.07
CA SER A 411 -21.64 -24.23 -6.51
C SER A 411 -22.88 -24.32 -5.61
N ARG A 412 -22.87 -23.68 -4.43
CA ARG A 412 -23.92 -23.85 -3.41
C ARG A 412 -24.57 -22.53 -3.00
N ASN A 413 -25.86 -22.60 -2.69
CA ASN A 413 -26.60 -21.49 -2.09
C ASN A 413 -25.94 -21.09 -0.75
N VAL A 414 -25.64 -19.79 -0.59
CA VAL A 414 -24.96 -19.22 0.59
C VAL A 414 -25.66 -19.59 1.90
N ASP A 415 -26.98 -19.55 1.96
CA ASP A 415 -27.72 -19.89 3.19
C ASP A 415 -27.55 -21.37 3.56
N GLN A 416 -27.50 -22.25 2.56
CA GLN A 416 -27.26 -23.67 2.77
C GLN A 416 -25.81 -23.91 3.25
N LEU A 417 -24.83 -23.22 2.65
CA LEU A 417 -23.43 -23.28 3.11
C LEU A 417 -23.30 -22.86 4.58
N ARG A 418 -23.98 -21.76 4.95
CA ARG A 418 -23.99 -21.25 6.32
C ARG A 418 -24.48 -22.30 7.31
N ILE A 419 -25.58 -22.98 6.98
CA ILE A 419 -26.16 -24.07 7.79
C ILE A 419 -25.24 -25.29 7.83
N ASP A 420 -24.69 -25.70 6.68
CA ASP A 420 -23.80 -26.86 6.57
C ASP A 420 -22.54 -26.67 7.43
N PHE A 421 -21.93 -25.48 7.38
CA PHE A 421 -20.73 -25.18 8.15
C PHE A 421 -21.02 -25.13 9.66
N PHE A 422 -22.16 -24.57 10.06
CA PHE A 422 -22.61 -24.62 11.45
C PHE A 422 -22.80 -26.06 11.92
N ASN A 423 -23.50 -26.90 11.15
CA ASN A 423 -23.73 -28.30 11.50
C ASN A 423 -22.42 -29.10 11.60
N ARG A 424 -21.49 -28.91 10.66
CA ARG A 424 -20.16 -29.54 10.71
C ARG A 424 -19.36 -29.07 11.92
N PHE A 425 -19.38 -27.78 12.24
CA PHE A 425 -18.75 -27.22 13.44
C PHE A 425 -19.31 -27.86 14.73
N ILE A 426 -20.64 -27.92 14.88
CA ILE A 426 -21.29 -28.54 16.04
C ILE A 426 -20.98 -30.04 16.12
N ASN A 427 -20.96 -30.74 14.99
CA ASN A 427 -20.59 -32.17 14.96
C ASN A 427 -19.13 -32.38 15.37
N LYS A 428 -18.20 -31.52 14.91
CA LYS A 428 -16.80 -31.56 15.34
C LYS A 428 -16.65 -31.29 16.83
N TYR A 429 -17.29 -30.23 17.34
CA TYR A 429 -17.27 -29.88 18.75
C TYR A 429 -17.79 -31.03 19.64
N ASN A 430 -18.81 -31.75 19.18
CA ASN A 430 -19.38 -32.91 19.88
C ASN A 430 -18.63 -34.23 19.61
N LYS A 431 -17.48 -34.21 18.92
CA LYS A 431 -16.66 -35.39 18.54
C LYS A 431 -17.42 -36.43 17.70
N ARG A 432 -18.30 -35.95 16.82
CA ARG A 432 -19.15 -36.77 15.92
C ARG A 432 -18.78 -36.66 14.46
N LEU A 433 -17.80 -35.82 14.10
CA LEU A 433 -17.34 -35.67 12.73
C LEU A 433 -16.29 -36.75 12.41
N SER A 434 -16.57 -37.59 11.41
CA SER A 434 -15.71 -38.72 11.02
C SER A 434 -14.93 -38.51 9.72
N ASP A 435 -15.35 -37.53 8.90
CA ASP A 435 -14.82 -37.23 7.56
C ASP A 435 -14.16 -35.84 7.49
N GLU A 436 -13.52 -35.41 8.57
CA GLU A 436 -12.96 -34.06 8.69
C GLU A 436 -11.90 -33.75 7.63
N LYS A 437 -12.05 -32.59 6.97
CA LYS A 437 -11.08 -32.02 6.03
C LYS A 437 -10.35 -30.86 6.66
N LEU A 438 -9.18 -30.52 6.12
CA LEU A 438 -8.37 -29.39 6.59
C LEU A 438 -9.19 -28.09 6.66
N ILE A 439 -9.99 -27.81 5.64
CA ILE A 439 -10.84 -26.61 5.61
C ILE A 439 -11.88 -26.59 6.74
N ASP A 440 -12.39 -27.75 7.16
CA ASP A 440 -13.34 -27.85 8.29
C ASP A 440 -12.64 -27.53 9.61
N SER A 441 -11.40 -28.02 9.79
CA SER A 441 -10.60 -27.71 10.97
C SER A 441 -10.30 -26.22 11.07
N ILE A 442 -9.93 -25.58 9.96
CA ILE A 442 -9.65 -24.13 9.89
C ILE A 442 -10.90 -23.33 10.25
N ARG A 443 -12.05 -23.65 9.65
CA ARG A 443 -13.34 -23.01 9.97
C ARG A 443 -13.70 -23.20 11.45
N ALA A 444 -13.52 -24.40 11.98
CA ALA A 444 -13.79 -24.69 13.38
C ALA A 444 -12.90 -23.89 14.32
N VAL A 445 -11.60 -23.73 14.02
CA VAL A 445 -10.69 -22.88 14.79
C VAL A 445 -11.19 -21.43 14.82
N ILE A 446 -11.58 -20.88 13.67
CA ILE A 446 -12.12 -19.52 13.57
C ILE A 446 -13.43 -19.39 14.35
N PHE A 447 -14.34 -20.36 14.24
CA PHE A 447 -15.59 -20.36 15.00
C PHE A 447 -15.36 -20.52 16.51
N ILE A 448 -14.37 -21.29 16.96
CA ILE A 448 -13.99 -21.36 18.37
C ILE A 448 -13.50 -20.01 18.87
N TYR A 449 -12.70 -19.29 18.08
CA TYR A 449 -12.32 -17.91 18.41
C TYR A 449 -13.57 -17.04 18.61
N CYS A 450 -14.50 -17.03 17.64
CA CYS A 450 -15.76 -16.30 17.75
C CYS A 450 -16.57 -16.69 19.00
N CYS A 451 -16.63 -17.98 19.36
CA CYS A 451 -17.31 -18.42 20.57
C CYS A 451 -16.59 -17.94 21.85
N ARG A 452 -15.25 -17.88 21.83
CA ARG A 452 -14.45 -17.39 22.96
C ARG A 452 -14.62 -15.89 23.17
N THR A 453 -14.77 -15.08 22.12
CA THR A 453 -14.93 -13.63 22.28
C THR A 453 -16.20 -13.25 23.06
N LEU A 454 -17.25 -14.08 23.00
CA LEU A 454 -18.48 -13.89 23.80
C LEU A 454 -18.24 -13.92 25.32
N THR A 455 -17.19 -14.60 25.79
CA THR A 455 -16.91 -14.78 27.22
C THR A 455 -15.58 -14.18 27.67
N HIS A 456 -14.64 -14.00 26.75
CA HIS A 456 -13.28 -13.52 27.02
C HIS A 456 -12.97 -12.15 26.38
N GLY A 457 -13.89 -11.63 25.56
CA GLY A 457 -13.72 -10.40 24.81
C GLY A 457 -12.86 -10.58 23.58
N SER A 458 -12.69 -9.50 22.83
CA SER A 458 -11.90 -9.45 21.61
C SER A 458 -10.94 -8.26 21.64
N LEU A 459 -10.31 -7.93 20.52
CA LEU A 459 -9.46 -6.75 20.42
C LEU A 459 -10.29 -5.49 20.73
N SER A 460 -11.50 -5.40 20.17
CA SER A 460 -12.38 -4.22 20.26
C SER A 460 -13.43 -4.28 21.35
N ALA A 461 -13.75 -5.47 21.89
CA ALA A 461 -14.78 -5.62 22.92
C ALA A 461 -14.20 -6.09 24.26
N LYS A 462 -14.58 -5.40 25.34
CA LYS A 462 -14.40 -5.86 26.72
C LYS A 462 -15.60 -6.72 27.13
N VAL A 463 -15.39 -7.66 28.04
CA VAL A 463 -16.50 -8.41 28.69
C VAL A 463 -16.67 -7.89 30.11
N ASP A 464 -17.93 -7.75 30.54
CA ASP A 464 -18.27 -7.38 31.91
C ASP A 464 -17.81 -8.46 32.91
N GLU A 465 -17.03 -8.06 33.93
CA GLU A 465 -16.45 -8.93 34.97
C GLU A 465 -17.49 -9.82 35.71
N LYS A 466 -18.79 -9.50 35.59
CA LYS A 466 -19.88 -10.27 36.23
C LYS A 466 -20.13 -11.63 35.58
N SER A 467 -19.60 -11.91 34.37
CA SER A 467 -19.71 -13.22 33.73
C SER A 467 -18.64 -14.19 34.25
N ASN A 468 -18.75 -14.61 35.50
CA ASN A 468 -17.86 -15.57 36.17
C ASN A 468 -17.91 -17.02 35.59
N LYS A 469 -18.31 -17.19 34.34
CA LYS A 469 -18.32 -18.49 33.66
C LYS A 469 -17.30 -18.47 32.52
N LEU A 470 -16.11 -18.99 32.81
CA LEU A 470 -15.05 -19.35 31.83
C LEU A 470 -15.48 -20.43 30.81
N ALA A 471 -16.72 -20.91 30.89
CA ALA A 471 -17.25 -21.91 29.96
C ALA A 471 -17.48 -21.28 28.58
N LEU A 472 -17.04 -21.97 27.53
CA LEU A 472 -17.28 -21.58 26.14
C LEU A 472 -18.80 -21.48 25.88
N LYS A 473 -19.24 -20.35 25.32
CA LYS A 473 -20.64 -20.15 24.92
C LYS A 473 -20.79 -20.52 23.44
N ILE A 474 -21.54 -21.58 23.15
CA ILE A 474 -21.84 -22.01 21.79
C ILE A 474 -23.12 -21.29 21.29
N PRO A 475 -23.11 -20.74 20.06
CA PRO A 475 -24.29 -20.14 19.43
C PRO A 475 -25.44 -21.15 19.26
N LYS A 476 -26.69 -20.67 19.34
CA LYS A 476 -27.89 -21.51 19.26
C LYS A 476 -28.16 -22.04 17.86
N ASP A 477 -27.84 -21.23 16.86
CA ASP A 477 -28.09 -21.51 15.46
C ASP A 477 -27.02 -20.91 14.54
N SER A 478 -27.14 -21.22 13.25
CA SER A 478 -26.27 -20.71 12.19
C SER A 478 -26.23 -19.18 12.18
N ASN A 479 -27.39 -18.50 12.25
CA ASN A 479 -27.46 -17.04 12.14
C ASN A 479 -26.72 -16.35 13.30
N GLU A 480 -26.86 -16.85 14.53
CA GLU A 480 -26.11 -16.33 15.67
C GLU A 480 -24.59 -16.48 15.47
N LEU A 481 -24.11 -17.65 14.98
CA LEU A 481 -22.69 -17.85 14.70
C LEU A 481 -22.17 -16.90 13.62
N TRP A 482 -22.90 -16.73 12.52
CA TRP A 482 -22.51 -15.85 11.42
C TRP A 482 -22.51 -14.37 11.83
N ASN A 483 -23.48 -13.93 12.63
CA ASN A 483 -23.48 -12.58 13.18
C ASN A 483 -22.24 -12.32 14.06
N ILE A 484 -21.79 -13.31 14.83
CA ILE A 484 -20.56 -13.18 15.63
C ILE A 484 -19.34 -13.13 14.71
N LEU A 485 -19.26 -14.00 13.70
CA LEU A 485 -18.18 -13.97 12.72
C LEU A 485 -18.10 -12.61 12.02
N GLU A 486 -19.23 -12.06 11.57
CA GLU A 486 -19.30 -10.76 10.90
C GLU A 486 -18.83 -9.62 11.82
N ASN A 487 -19.23 -9.65 13.11
CA ASN A 487 -18.79 -8.67 14.11
C ASN A 487 -17.29 -8.78 14.43
N GLU A 488 -16.73 -9.99 14.42
CA GLU A 488 -15.32 -10.26 14.74
C GLU A 488 -14.40 -10.28 13.51
N ASN A 489 -14.97 -10.17 12.30
CA ASN A 489 -14.21 -10.23 11.04
C ASN A 489 -13.10 -9.18 10.99
N ARG A 490 -13.36 -7.97 11.50
CA ARG A 490 -12.35 -6.92 11.61
C ARG A 490 -11.19 -7.35 12.52
N ASN A 491 -11.48 -7.93 13.68
CA ASN A 491 -10.44 -8.35 14.62
C ASN A 491 -9.61 -9.52 14.09
N ILE A 492 -10.25 -10.50 13.45
CA ILE A 492 -9.57 -11.61 12.76
C ILE A 492 -8.63 -11.04 11.69
N ASN A 493 -9.14 -10.13 10.86
CA ASN A 493 -8.36 -9.52 9.80
C ASN A 493 -7.12 -8.81 10.34
N GLU A 494 -7.26 -8.02 11.41
CA GLU A 494 -6.15 -7.29 12.05
C GLU A 494 -5.09 -8.23 12.64
N ILE A 495 -5.50 -9.33 13.30
CA ILE A 495 -4.56 -10.34 13.81
C ILE A 495 -3.77 -10.97 12.66
N PHE A 496 -4.46 -11.38 11.58
CA PHE A 496 -3.81 -11.94 10.39
C PHE A 496 -2.83 -10.97 9.78
N VAL A 497 -3.26 -9.72 9.54
CA VAL A 497 -2.42 -8.71 8.89
C VAL A 497 -1.15 -8.48 9.68
N HIS A 498 -1.22 -8.21 10.99
CA HIS A 498 -0.01 -7.93 11.78
C HIS A 498 0.99 -9.10 11.82
N ILE A 499 0.51 -10.34 11.90
CA ILE A 499 1.38 -11.52 11.89
C ILE A 499 2.01 -11.71 10.51
N LEU A 500 1.23 -11.60 9.45
CA LEU A 500 1.74 -11.75 8.09
C LEU A 500 2.70 -10.60 7.71
N ASP A 501 2.41 -9.38 8.14
CA ASP A 501 3.23 -8.19 7.92
C ASP A 501 4.62 -8.36 8.54
N LEU A 502 4.67 -8.74 9.82
CA LEU A 502 5.90 -9.10 10.52
C LEU A 502 6.71 -10.16 9.73
N ASN A 503 6.06 -11.22 9.28
CA ASN A 503 6.75 -12.37 8.68
C ASN A 503 7.16 -12.18 7.21
N TYR A 504 6.36 -11.45 6.43
CA TYR A 504 6.60 -11.22 5.02
C TYR A 504 7.49 -10.01 4.78
N PHE A 505 7.18 -8.86 5.37
CA PHE A 505 7.84 -7.61 5.01
C PHE A 505 8.94 -7.22 5.99
N TYR A 506 8.86 -7.66 7.25
CA TYR A 506 9.85 -7.34 8.29
C TYR A 506 10.77 -8.51 8.65
N ALA A 507 10.79 -9.57 7.83
CA ALA A 507 11.67 -10.73 7.99
C ALA A 507 11.56 -11.44 9.35
N SER A 508 10.40 -11.34 10.02
CA SER A 508 10.19 -11.85 11.39
C SER A 508 11.01 -11.14 12.47
N ARG A 509 11.41 -9.86 12.26
CA ARG A 509 12.22 -9.07 13.21
C ARG A 509 11.34 -8.20 14.12
N LEU A 510 11.04 -8.66 15.33
CA LEU A 510 10.27 -7.90 16.31
C LEU A 510 11.00 -6.63 16.75
N SER A 511 12.33 -6.70 16.85
CA SER A 511 13.19 -5.56 17.21
C SER A 511 13.08 -4.36 16.28
N VAL A 512 12.59 -4.59 15.06
CA VAL A 512 12.36 -3.58 14.04
C VAL A 512 10.86 -3.31 13.88
N TYR A 513 10.05 -4.36 13.79
CA TYR A 513 8.62 -4.24 13.52
C TYR A 513 7.89 -3.43 14.60
N ILE A 514 8.07 -3.80 15.88
CA ILE A 514 7.31 -3.19 16.98
C ILE A 514 7.62 -1.70 17.11
N PRO A 515 8.88 -1.24 17.17
CA PRO A 515 9.14 0.20 17.21
C PRO A 515 8.58 0.96 16.00
N LEU A 516 8.68 0.40 14.78
CA LEU A 516 8.23 1.08 13.57
C LEU A 516 6.71 1.24 13.50
N ILE A 517 5.92 0.22 13.86
CA ILE A 517 4.46 0.37 13.90
C ILE A 517 4.03 1.39 14.96
N TRP A 518 4.72 1.44 16.10
CA TRP A 518 4.44 2.44 17.14
C TRP A 518 4.82 3.85 16.70
N CYS A 519 5.95 4.05 16.00
CA CYS A 519 6.28 5.34 15.36
C CYS A 519 5.18 5.80 14.40
N SER A 520 4.63 4.90 13.59
CA SER A 520 3.53 5.25 12.68
C SER A 520 2.23 5.54 13.42
N TRP A 521 1.86 4.73 14.42
CA TRP A 521 0.60 4.92 15.15
C TRP A 521 0.57 6.19 16.00
N VAL A 522 1.69 6.57 16.65
CA VAL A 522 1.72 7.80 17.47
C VAL A 522 1.54 9.07 16.65
N ALA A 523 1.79 9.02 15.34
CA ALA A 523 1.52 10.13 14.42
C ALA A 523 0.02 10.29 14.11
N VAL A 524 -0.81 9.29 14.42
CA VAL A 524 -2.26 9.32 14.17
C VAL A 524 -2.99 9.96 15.37
N PRO A 525 -3.79 11.02 15.17
CA PRO A 525 -4.42 11.77 16.26
C PRO A 525 -5.33 10.95 17.21
N HIS A 526 -5.91 9.84 16.73
CA HIS A 526 -6.94 9.10 17.45
C HIS A 526 -6.43 7.91 18.27
N ILE A 527 -5.12 7.63 18.29
CA ILE A 527 -4.57 6.46 18.98
C ILE A 527 -4.95 6.39 20.47
N ASN A 528 -5.03 7.55 21.14
CA ASN A 528 -5.39 7.64 22.55
C ASN A 528 -6.81 7.18 22.88
N SER A 529 -7.71 7.13 21.89
CA SER A 529 -9.09 6.71 22.12
C SER A 529 -9.23 5.21 22.39
N ASP A 530 -8.28 4.39 21.95
CA ASP A 530 -8.34 2.93 22.14
C ASP A 530 -6.95 2.25 22.14
N LEU A 531 -6.11 2.60 23.13
CA LEU A 531 -4.78 1.97 23.30
C LEU A 531 -4.84 0.45 23.47
N ARG A 532 -5.98 -0.06 23.96
CA ARG A 532 -6.14 -1.48 24.25
C ARG A 532 -5.97 -2.33 22.99
N GLN A 533 -6.58 -1.92 21.88
CA GLN A 533 -6.47 -2.63 20.61
C GLN A 533 -5.02 -2.69 20.13
N TYR A 534 -4.29 -1.58 20.17
CA TYR A 534 -2.90 -1.48 19.71
C TYR A 534 -1.94 -2.33 20.55
N ILE A 535 -2.14 -2.33 21.87
CA ILE A 535 -1.38 -3.19 22.80
C ILE A 535 -1.69 -4.66 22.51
N LEU A 536 -2.96 -5.07 22.39
CA LEU A 536 -3.32 -6.46 22.10
C LEU A 536 -2.76 -6.95 20.77
N ARG A 537 -2.83 -6.13 19.70
CA ARG A 537 -2.21 -6.44 18.40
C ARG A 537 -0.71 -6.66 18.54
N SER A 538 -0.02 -5.81 19.29
CA SER A 538 1.42 -5.93 19.56
C SER A 538 1.74 -7.23 20.31
N LEU A 539 1.00 -7.52 21.39
CA LEU A 539 1.21 -8.73 22.19
C LEU A 539 0.96 -10.01 21.38
N LEU A 540 -0.11 -10.06 20.59
CA LEU A 540 -0.43 -11.22 19.74
C LEU A 540 0.62 -11.43 18.64
N THR A 541 1.13 -10.34 18.08
CA THR A 541 2.19 -10.39 17.06
C THR A 541 3.51 -10.88 17.66
N ILE A 542 3.88 -10.42 18.85
CA ILE A 542 5.05 -10.94 19.59
C ILE A 542 4.86 -12.42 19.91
N ALA A 543 3.69 -12.79 20.43
CA ALA A 543 3.35 -14.16 20.77
C ALA A 543 3.42 -15.11 19.57
N SER A 544 3.26 -14.61 18.35
CA SER A 544 3.38 -15.41 17.11
C SER A 544 4.78 -16.01 16.91
N THR A 545 5.80 -15.45 17.56
CA THR A 545 7.20 -15.92 17.54
C THR A 545 7.53 -16.86 18.71
N MET A 546 6.59 -17.05 19.64
CA MET A 546 6.77 -17.82 20.87
C MET A 546 5.98 -19.13 20.81
N LYS A 547 6.46 -20.14 21.54
CA LYS A 547 5.78 -21.43 21.73
C LYS A 547 5.43 -21.65 23.20
N GLY A 548 4.53 -22.58 23.48
CA GLY A 548 4.16 -22.99 24.84
C GLY A 548 2.78 -22.52 25.28
N GLU A 549 2.55 -22.57 26.58
CA GLU A 549 1.24 -22.28 27.20
C GLU A 549 0.86 -20.80 27.14
N CYS A 550 -0.44 -20.51 27.16
CA CYS A 550 -0.98 -19.17 26.98
C CYS A 550 -0.51 -18.17 28.04
N TYR A 551 -0.51 -18.54 29.32
CA TYR A 551 -0.17 -17.61 30.41
C TYR A 551 1.32 -17.21 30.38
N PRO A 552 2.29 -18.14 30.28
CA PRO A 552 3.68 -17.77 30.05
C PRO A 552 3.90 -16.94 28.78
N ARG A 553 3.29 -17.32 27.65
CA ARG A 553 3.40 -16.57 26.38
C ARG A 553 2.90 -15.13 26.52
N PHE A 554 1.81 -14.90 27.26
CA PHE A 554 1.27 -13.57 27.51
C PHE A 554 2.28 -12.68 28.24
N TYR A 555 2.81 -13.13 29.38
CA TYR A 555 3.75 -12.34 30.17
C TYR A 555 5.10 -12.14 29.46
N GLN A 556 5.61 -13.17 28.77
CA GLN A 556 6.79 -13.02 27.92
C GLN A 556 6.57 -11.99 26.82
N SER A 557 5.37 -11.94 26.23
CA SER A 557 5.02 -10.93 25.22
C SER A 557 4.93 -9.52 25.81
N VAL A 558 4.40 -9.39 27.04
CA VAL A 558 4.38 -8.12 27.78
C VAL A 558 5.80 -7.63 28.06
N ASP A 559 6.66 -8.49 28.61
CA ASP A 559 8.04 -8.16 28.93
C ASP A 559 8.81 -7.77 27.67
N LYS A 560 8.64 -8.53 26.58
CA LYS A 560 9.28 -8.21 25.30
C LYS A 560 8.77 -6.91 24.70
N LEU A 561 7.48 -6.61 24.79
CA LEU A 561 6.93 -5.33 24.33
C LEU A 561 7.53 -4.17 25.12
N LYS A 562 7.64 -4.30 26.46
CA LYS A 562 8.28 -3.28 27.31
C LYS A 562 9.73 -3.06 26.94
N GLU A 563 10.50 -4.14 26.76
CA GLU A 563 11.90 -4.10 26.34
C GLU A 563 12.05 -3.31 25.02
N LEU A 564 11.26 -3.67 24.01
CA LEU A 564 11.33 -3.06 22.67
C LEU A 564 10.92 -1.59 22.65
N LEU A 565 9.91 -1.20 23.43
CA LEU A 565 9.49 0.20 23.54
C LEU A 565 10.54 1.03 24.30
N ASN A 566 11.02 0.52 25.44
CA ASN A 566 12.02 1.21 26.27
C ASN A 566 13.33 1.49 25.53
N GLN A 567 13.73 0.61 24.60
CA GLN A 567 14.93 0.80 23.79
C GLN A 567 14.94 2.14 23.02
N TYR A 568 13.77 2.66 22.64
CA TYR A 568 13.66 3.86 21.80
C TYR A 568 12.90 5.02 22.46
N THR A 569 12.45 4.87 23.71
CA THR A 569 11.68 5.91 24.44
C THR A 569 12.43 7.24 24.55
N ASP A 570 13.75 7.20 24.75
CA ASP A 570 14.56 8.41 24.90
C ASP A 570 14.91 9.09 23.57
N THR A 571 14.60 8.45 22.44
CA THR A 571 14.98 8.93 21.10
C THR A 571 13.77 9.03 20.19
N LYS A 572 13.39 7.95 19.51
CA LYS A 572 12.40 7.91 18.42
C LYS A 572 10.96 7.75 18.90
N LEU A 573 10.76 7.22 20.10
CA LEU A 573 9.44 6.95 20.70
C LEU A 573 9.13 7.83 21.92
N ASN A 574 9.74 9.02 22.00
CA ASN A 574 9.47 9.98 23.07
C ASN A 574 8.10 10.64 22.91
N SER A 575 7.04 9.91 23.28
CA SER A 575 5.65 10.33 23.15
C SER A 575 4.86 10.04 24.44
N PRO A 576 3.94 10.94 24.85
CA PRO A 576 3.03 10.70 25.99
C PRO A 576 2.20 9.40 25.85
N VAL A 577 1.97 8.97 24.61
CA VAL A 577 1.26 7.74 24.30
C VAL A 577 2.06 6.53 24.76
N ILE A 578 3.36 6.48 24.43
CA ILE A 578 4.26 5.39 24.79
C ILE A 578 4.42 5.31 26.32
N ILE A 579 4.53 6.46 26.99
CA ILE A 579 4.53 6.52 28.46
C ILE A 579 3.26 5.90 29.05
N SER A 580 2.10 6.19 28.44
CA SER A 580 0.82 5.63 28.89
C SER A 580 0.75 4.12 28.66
N VAL A 581 1.29 3.62 27.55
CA VAL A 581 1.39 2.20 27.25
C VAL A 581 2.29 1.50 28.26
N LEU A 582 3.49 2.02 28.53
CA LEU A 582 4.41 1.44 29.51
C LEU A 582 3.78 1.35 30.91
N LYS A 583 3.06 2.40 31.35
CA LYS A 583 2.29 2.37 32.60
C LYS A 583 1.25 1.25 32.64
N ILE A 584 0.55 0.99 31.53
CA ILE A 584 -0.40 -0.12 31.43
C ILE A 584 0.32 -1.47 31.50
N LEU A 585 1.48 -1.59 30.85
CA LEU A 585 2.29 -2.81 30.85
C LEU A 585 2.97 -3.08 32.21
N ASP A 586 3.07 -2.08 33.09
CA ASP A 586 3.54 -2.22 34.46
C ASP A 586 2.41 -2.58 35.46
N ASP A 587 1.14 -2.42 35.09
CA ASP A 587 0.00 -2.72 35.95
C ASP A 587 -0.52 -4.15 35.73
N GLU A 588 -0.06 -5.08 36.57
CA GLU A 588 -0.45 -6.48 36.52
C GLU A 588 -1.96 -6.70 36.68
N THR A 589 -2.65 -5.84 37.45
CA THR A 589 -4.09 -5.95 37.66
C THR A 589 -4.84 -5.61 36.38
N ILE A 590 -4.46 -4.53 35.72
CA ILE A 590 -5.02 -4.14 34.41
C ILE A 590 -4.72 -5.22 33.37
N LEU A 591 -3.50 -5.74 33.32
CA LEU A 591 -3.12 -6.78 32.35
C LEU A 591 -3.98 -8.05 32.51
N LYS A 592 -4.15 -8.54 33.74
CA LYS A 592 -4.97 -9.74 34.01
C LYS A 592 -6.44 -9.50 33.68
N THR A 593 -7.00 -8.38 34.12
CA THR A 593 -8.45 -8.11 34.01
C THR A 593 -8.88 -7.67 32.62
N GLN A 594 -8.05 -6.89 31.90
CA GLN A 594 -8.46 -6.24 30.64
C GLN A 594 -7.81 -6.81 29.38
N TYR A 595 -6.67 -7.49 29.49
CA TYR A 595 -5.87 -7.93 28.33
C TYR A 595 -5.77 -9.45 28.21
N PHE A 596 -5.45 -10.15 29.31
CA PHE A 596 -5.15 -11.58 29.27
C PHE A 596 -6.28 -12.42 28.66
N HIS A 597 -7.53 -12.18 29.03
CA HIS A 597 -8.66 -12.96 28.52
C HIS A 597 -8.81 -12.84 27.00
N SER A 598 -8.76 -11.62 26.46
CA SER A 598 -8.88 -11.42 25.00
C SER A 598 -7.64 -11.89 24.24
N PHE A 599 -6.46 -11.81 24.87
CA PHE A 599 -5.25 -12.44 24.34
C PHE A 599 -5.42 -13.97 24.24
N ASN A 600 -5.86 -14.62 25.33
CA ASN A 600 -6.13 -16.06 25.36
C ASN A 600 -7.20 -16.49 24.35
N ALA A 601 -8.25 -15.68 24.18
CA ALA A 601 -9.25 -15.93 23.14
C ALA A 601 -8.62 -15.98 21.75
N SER A 602 -7.74 -15.01 21.47
CA SER A 602 -7.14 -14.76 20.15
C SER A 602 -5.95 -15.67 19.82
N LEU A 603 -5.32 -16.31 20.81
CA LEU A 603 -4.09 -17.09 20.61
C LEU A 603 -4.25 -18.23 19.59
N ILE A 604 -5.42 -18.86 19.52
CA ILE A 604 -5.70 -19.91 18.54
C ILE A 604 -5.65 -19.40 17.09
N ILE A 605 -6.04 -18.14 16.87
CA ILE A 605 -5.91 -17.47 15.57
C ILE A 605 -4.45 -17.17 15.29
N VAL A 606 -3.69 -16.69 16.27
CA VAL A 606 -2.25 -16.44 16.13
C VAL A 606 -1.54 -17.70 15.64
N ASP A 607 -1.78 -18.84 16.31
CA ASP A 607 -1.17 -20.11 15.94
C ASP A 607 -1.65 -20.61 14.57
N LEU A 608 -2.92 -20.38 14.22
CA LEU A 608 -3.45 -20.71 12.89
C LEU A 608 -2.71 -19.95 11.79
N VAL A 609 -2.55 -18.63 11.94
CA VAL A 609 -1.87 -17.79 10.92
C VAL A 609 -0.43 -18.22 10.77
N THR A 610 0.31 -18.31 11.89
CA THR A 610 1.74 -18.64 11.88
C THR A 610 2.01 -20.01 11.27
N GLN A 611 1.18 -21.02 11.59
CA GLN A 611 1.45 -22.39 11.16
C GLN A 611 0.89 -22.70 9.77
N ILE A 612 -0.21 -22.06 9.34
CA ILE A 612 -0.91 -22.45 8.10
C ILE A 612 -0.72 -21.44 6.97
N PHE A 613 -0.82 -20.15 7.25
CA PHE A 613 -1.01 -19.13 6.20
C PHE A 613 0.28 -18.42 5.77
N ILE A 614 1.41 -18.66 6.45
CA ILE A 614 2.71 -18.13 6.03
C ILE A 614 3.26 -18.97 4.87
N SER A 615 3.54 -18.29 3.75
CA SER A 615 4.15 -18.86 2.55
C SER A 615 5.64 -18.55 2.47
N ASN A 616 6.46 -19.60 2.42
CA ASN A 616 7.89 -19.44 2.14
C ASN A 616 8.14 -18.88 0.73
N GLY A 617 7.28 -19.21 -0.25
CA GLY A 617 7.40 -18.71 -1.61
C GLY A 617 7.25 -17.19 -1.70
N VAL A 618 6.27 -16.62 -0.99
CA VAL A 618 6.07 -15.17 -0.90
C VAL A 618 7.23 -14.51 -0.15
N ARG A 619 7.62 -15.06 1.01
CA ARG A 619 8.73 -14.54 1.81
C ARG A 619 10.05 -14.50 1.02
N SER A 620 10.38 -15.59 0.33
CA SER A 620 11.58 -15.65 -0.52
C SER A 620 11.53 -14.66 -1.66
N ALA A 621 10.36 -14.41 -2.25
CA ALA A 621 10.19 -13.43 -3.33
C ALA A 621 10.42 -11.99 -2.87
N ILE A 622 9.95 -11.63 -1.68
CA ILE A 622 10.09 -10.28 -1.12
C ILE A 622 11.55 -9.89 -0.94
N PHE A 623 12.39 -10.81 -0.46
CA PHE A 623 13.82 -10.56 -0.23
C PHE A 623 14.72 -11.03 -1.38
N ASN A 624 14.16 -11.28 -2.57
CA ASN A 624 14.91 -11.74 -3.75
C ASN A 624 15.53 -10.56 -4.51
N ASP A 625 16.65 -10.07 -3.99
CA ASP A 625 17.44 -8.99 -4.61
C ASP A 625 18.94 -9.24 -4.33
N GLU A 626 19.81 -8.98 -5.31
CA GLU A 626 21.24 -9.21 -5.19
C GLU A 626 21.92 -8.34 -4.11
N PHE A 627 21.32 -7.19 -3.80
CA PHE A 627 21.79 -6.26 -2.78
C PHE A 627 21.39 -6.68 -1.35
N VAL A 628 20.48 -7.64 -1.20
CA VAL A 628 20.14 -8.19 0.11
C VAL A 628 21.25 -9.14 0.57
N LYS A 629 22.02 -8.71 1.58
CA LYS A 629 23.05 -9.53 2.23
C LYS A 629 22.59 -9.88 3.64
N TRP A 630 22.25 -11.15 3.84
CA TRP A 630 21.97 -11.69 5.16
C TRP A 630 23.28 -11.76 5.95
N GLU A 631 23.25 -11.30 7.19
CA GLU A 631 24.43 -11.37 8.05
C GLU A 631 24.58 -12.80 8.58
N GLU A 632 25.76 -13.39 8.42
CA GLU A 632 26.11 -14.64 9.07
C GLU A 632 26.35 -14.35 10.55
N ILE A 633 25.57 -14.98 11.41
CA ILE A 633 25.71 -14.82 12.85
C ILE A 633 26.65 -15.93 13.31
N ASP A 634 27.90 -15.56 13.62
CA ASP A 634 28.96 -16.49 14.04
C ASP A 634 28.60 -17.29 15.31
N ASN A 635 27.66 -16.79 16.12
CA ASN A 635 27.10 -17.49 17.29
C ASN A 635 25.58 -17.69 17.13
N GLN A 636 25.18 -18.81 16.50
CA GLN A 636 23.77 -19.17 16.29
C GLN A 636 22.95 -19.32 17.59
N GLU A 637 23.60 -19.42 18.76
CA GLU A 637 22.93 -19.59 20.05
C GLU A 637 22.44 -18.27 20.69
N GLU A 638 22.96 -17.10 20.29
CA GLU A 638 22.63 -15.81 20.95
C GLU A 638 21.71 -14.88 20.15
N ALA A 639 21.62 -15.00 18.82
CA ALA A 639 20.74 -14.12 18.03
C ALA A 639 19.41 -14.79 17.69
N SER A 640 18.33 -14.27 18.27
CA SER A 640 16.96 -14.74 18.03
C SER A 640 16.38 -14.32 16.68
N GLU A 641 16.98 -13.35 15.99
CA GLU A 641 16.45 -12.75 14.76
C GLU A 641 17.51 -12.72 13.64
N LYS A 642 17.15 -13.15 12.43
CA LYS A 642 18.01 -13.01 11.25
C LYS A 642 18.01 -11.56 10.77
N THR A 643 19.19 -10.99 10.60
CA THR A 643 19.38 -9.62 10.10
C THR A 643 19.88 -9.64 8.65
N PHE A 644 19.56 -8.57 7.92
CA PHE A 644 20.14 -8.32 6.61
C PHE A 644 20.45 -6.84 6.47
N LYS A 645 21.36 -6.53 5.53
CA LYS A 645 21.65 -5.19 5.03
C LYS A 645 21.32 -5.12 3.55
N TYR A 646 20.81 -3.97 3.12
CA TYR A 646 20.66 -3.66 1.69
C TYR A 646 21.91 -2.90 1.22
N ASN A 647 22.84 -3.63 0.58
CA ASN A 647 24.17 -3.12 0.24
C ASN A 647 24.17 -2.39 -1.11
N ILE A 648 23.45 -1.27 -1.18
CA ILE A 648 23.56 -0.31 -2.28
C ILE A 648 24.54 0.80 -1.87
N PRO A 649 25.43 1.27 -2.77
CA PRO A 649 26.29 2.41 -2.47
C PRO A 649 25.46 3.63 -2.06
N GLU A 650 26.03 4.53 -1.25
CA GLU A 650 25.39 5.81 -0.94
C GLU A 650 25.34 6.72 -2.19
N GLY A 651 24.40 7.67 -2.21
CA GLY A 651 24.23 8.61 -3.32
C GLY A 651 23.37 8.09 -4.48
N PHE A 652 23.51 8.69 -5.66
CA PHE A 652 22.84 8.23 -6.87
C PHE A 652 23.65 7.16 -7.58
N ASN A 653 23.00 6.06 -7.96
CA ASN A 653 23.68 4.90 -8.52
C ASN A 653 23.02 4.38 -9.80
N ASP A 654 23.80 3.58 -10.53
CA ASP A 654 23.36 2.92 -11.77
C ASP A 654 22.64 1.58 -11.50
N GLU A 655 22.55 1.20 -10.23
CA GLU A 655 22.03 -0.09 -9.78
C GLU A 655 20.50 -0.11 -9.82
N LYS A 656 19.94 -1.29 -10.12
CA LYS A 656 18.49 -1.51 -10.13
C LYS A 656 18.02 -2.05 -8.79
N ILE A 657 17.07 -1.37 -8.16
CA ILE A 657 16.41 -1.87 -6.95
C ILE A 657 15.26 -2.79 -7.38
N LEU A 658 15.45 -4.10 -7.25
CA LEU A 658 14.44 -5.11 -7.61
C LEU A 658 13.45 -5.34 -6.46
N SER A 659 13.92 -5.24 -5.21
CA SER A 659 13.10 -5.32 -4.00
C SER A 659 12.94 -3.94 -3.35
N PRO A 660 11.91 -3.15 -3.75
CA PRO A 660 11.63 -1.86 -3.15
C PRO A 660 11.33 -1.97 -1.64
N VAL A 661 10.73 -3.08 -1.20
CA VAL A 661 10.43 -3.34 0.22
C VAL A 661 11.72 -3.53 1.03
N SER A 662 12.66 -4.35 0.55
CA SER A 662 13.92 -4.57 1.28
C SER A 662 14.76 -3.31 1.37
N TYR A 663 14.76 -2.51 0.28
CA TYR A 663 15.41 -1.20 0.26
C TYR A 663 14.81 -0.24 1.29
N LEU A 664 13.47 -0.10 1.32
CA LEU A 664 12.79 0.77 2.28
C LEU A 664 12.98 0.30 3.71
N LEU A 665 12.91 -1.00 3.97
CA LEU A 665 13.12 -1.55 5.30
C LEU A 665 14.54 -1.27 5.83
N ASP A 666 15.57 -1.45 5.00
CA ASP A 666 16.95 -1.12 5.38
C ASP A 666 17.12 0.37 5.74
N LYS A 667 16.50 1.26 4.96
CA LYS A 667 16.49 2.70 5.26
C LYS A 667 15.78 3.01 6.58
N MET A 668 14.65 2.34 6.86
CA MET A 668 13.92 2.49 8.13
C MET A 668 14.72 1.96 9.32
N ILE A 669 15.45 0.85 9.16
CA ILE A 669 16.33 0.33 10.20
C ILE A 669 17.44 1.33 10.50
N LYS A 670 18.10 1.87 9.48
CA LYS A 670 19.15 2.89 9.64
C LYS A 670 18.62 4.12 10.37
N GLU A 671 17.43 4.60 10.02
CA GLU A 671 16.81 5.74 10.69
C GLU A 671 16.44 5.43 12.15
N LEU A 672 15.87 4.25 12.40
CA LEU A 672 15.51 3.80 13.75
C LEU A 672 16.75 3.70 14.66
N THR A 673 17.86 3.18 14.16
CA THR A 673 19.11 3.02 14.93
C THR A 673 19.98 4.28 14.97
N GLY A 674 19.53 5.42 14.43
CA GLY A 674 20.29 6.68 14.41
C GLY A 674 21.49 6.68 13.44
N GLY A 675 21.49 5.78 12.45
CA GLY A 675 22.50 5.72 11.39
C GLY A 675 22.36 6.81 10.33
N THR A 676 21.33 7.66 10.41
CA THR A 676 21.07 8.77 9.51
C THR A 676 20.81 10.06 10.28
N THR A 677 21.50 11.14 9.92
CA THR A 677 21.10 12.51 10.26
C THR A 677 20.22 13.01 9.11
N LEU A 678 18.90 12.97 9.28
CA LEU A 678 17.95 13.49 8.30
C LEU A 678 17.93 15.03 8.31
N ASP A 679 19.09 15.65 8.09
CA ASP A 679 19.26 17.10 8.09
C ASP A 679 18.36 17.77 7.03
N ASP A 680 18.04 17.04 5.95
CA ASP A 680 17.03 17.39 4.94
C ASP A 680 16.14 16.18 4.60
N LEU A 681 15.16 15.90 5.47
CA LEU A 681 14.19 14.81 5.31
C LEU A 681 13.42 14.85 3.97
N GLU A 682 13.11 16.04 3.44
CA GLU A 682 12.34 16.18 2.20
C GLU A 682 13.20 15.80 0.99
N ARG A 683 14.50 16.16 1.02
CA ARG A 683 15.48 15.69 0.04
C ARG A 683 15.64 14.18 0.07
N GLU A 684 15.83 13.59 1.25
CA GLU A 684 15.99 12.13 1.39
C GLU A 684 14.74 11.38 0.94
N THR A 685 13.55 11.90 1.25
CA THR A 685 12.28 11.36 0.76
C THR A 685 12.23 11.42 -0.78
N SER A 686 12.64 12.53 -1.38
CA SER A 686 12.68 12.69 -2.84
C SER A 686 13.67 11.72 -3.50
N LEU A 687 14.84 11.51 -2.88
CA LEU A 687 15.81 10.51 -3.33
C LEU A 687 15.24 9.09 -3.28
N GLN A 688 14.54 8.74 -2.20
CA GLN A 688 13.90 7.43 -2.07
C GLN A 688 12.88 7.18 -3.19
N PHE A 689 12.02 8.17 -3.51
CA PHE A 689 11.08 8.03 -4.62
C PHE A 689 11.79 7.81 -5.96
N LEU A 690 12.84 8.57 -6.26
CA LEU A 690 13.60 8.38 -7.49
C LEU A 690 14.28 7.02 -7.53
N ALA A 691 14.88 6.57 -6.42
CA ALA A 691 15.54 5.27 -6.31
C ALA A 691 14.56 4.11 -6.57
N LEU A 692 13.33 4.20 -6.07
CA LEU A 692 12.28 3.20 -6.30
C LEU A 692 11.81 3.13 -7.76
N ASN A 693 12.17 4.11 -8.60
CA ASN A 693 11.95 4.08 -10.04
C ASN A 693 13.11 3.44 -10.82
N SER A 694 14.16 2.96 -10.14
CA SER A 694 15.33 2.38 -10.80
C SER A 694 15.07 1.03 -11.50
N ASN A 695 13.96 0.36 -11.17
CA ASN A 695 13.62 -0.96 -11.71
C ASN A 695 13.10 -0.91 -13.16
N THR A 696 12.60 0.25 -13.60
CA THR A 696 12.03 0.45 -14.94
C THR A 696 13.06 0.68 -16.04
#